data_AF-A0A239NH25-F1
#
_entry.id   AF-A0A239NH25-F1
#
_cell.length_a   1.000
_cell.length_b   1.000
_cell.length_c   1.000
_cell.angle_alpha   90.00
_cell.angle_beta   90.00
_cell.angle_gamma   90.00
#
_symmetry.space_group_name_H-M   'P 1'
#
loop_
_entity.id
_entity.type
_entity.pdbx_description
1 polymer ?
#
loop_
_entity_poly.entity_id
_entity_poly.type
_entity_poly.pdbx_seq_one_letter_code
_entity_poly.pdbx_strand_id
1 'polypeptide(L)'
;MPRRALALAAATILAAAGLVAGATPASAAVVSLGSVVPVPATVQAAAGVTYTLPAGAAIQTDAGGAAVGTYLAGILRPSTGFALPVTTASGTPTSGIALLLSGADASVGAEGYQLDVTASVLTIRAQTAAGLFYGVQTLRQLFSASVEARTVQPGPWEVAGGRIIDRPRYAYRGAMLDVSRHFFGVDVVKRYIDHISQYKLNTLHLHLSDDQGWRIVVDAWPRLTSVGGSTQVGGGPGGFYTKAQYTDLVAYAAARHVTVVPEIDMPGHTNAALASYAELNCDNVAPPLYTGTAVGFSSLCVGKEVTYTFVRQVLTELAALTPGPYLHIGGDEAHSTSDADYRTFMNRVQPFATALGKTVMGWHQLGQADHTPGRIAQFWGTTTSDADLSAAVAKGDKVVMSPANKAYLDMKYTNETPLGLSWAGLIEVQTAYSWDPATLVPGVPASAVLGVEAPMWSETLTQLAHIEFMAFPRMPAIAEIAWSPQSARSWDTFRVRLGAQGPRWTAQGISFYRSPQVPWATAPPTGGRVEAESYTSQSGVQIVADAAAHGGNRVGYIDAGDWIGFSGVSVAGRTGFTARVSSGGTGGTIQVRSGSATGPLLGSVAVPNTGGYGTYADVSTGLSAGTGSLFLVFTGSGGGLFDIDDFALTGATPPATNLALNKPATADSRCATTEGPEKAVNGTTNGGNADKWCSVGASKWLRVDLSASTAVGRVVVRHAGAGGESAGFNTRDFDLRTSVDGTTWTTVAQVRGNTANVTTSTFGPVTTRYLRLDVITPTSTSDQAARIYEFEAYAA
;
A
#
# COMPACT_ATOMS: atom_id res chain seq x y z
N MET A 1 33.24 69.26 -58.00
CA MET A 1 34.11 68.11 -57.64
C MET A 1 34.00 67.89 -56.13
N PRO A 2 34.05 66.64 -55.62
CA PRO A 2 32.97 65.96 -54.87
C PRO A 2 33.25 65.87 -53.33
N ARG A 3 32.44 65.31 -52.39
CA ARG A 3 31.83 63.96 -52.31
C ARG A 3 30.78 63.83 -51.17
N ARG A 4 29.65 63.20 -51.52
CA ARG A 4 28.86 62.14 -50.85
C ARG A 4 28.72 62.12 -49.32
N ALA A 5 27.50 62.38 -48.85
CA ALA A 5 26.90 61.82 -47.63
C ALA A 5 25.91 60.71 -48.03
N LEU A 6 25.92 59.55 -47.37
CA LEU A 6 24.86 58.54 -47.48
C LEU A 6 24.26 58.30 -46.10
N ALA A 7 22.97 58.61 -46.00
CA ALA A 7 22.10 58.30 -44.87
C ALA A 7 21.64 56.84 -44.95
N LEU A 8 21.64 56.15 -43.81
CA LEU A 8 21.09 54.80 -43.65
C LEU A 8 19.67 54.94 -43.09
N ALA A 9 18.68 54.38 -43.81
CA ALA A 9 17.28 54.36 -43.43
C ALA A 9 17.03 53.37 -42.29
N ALA A 10 16.35 53.83 -41.23
CA ALA A 10 15.81 53.00 -40.16
C ALA A 10 14.40 52.53 -40.53
N ALA A 11 14.19 51.21 -40.59
CA ALA A 11 12.88 50.61 -40.72
C ALA A 11 12.36 50.23 -39.33
N THR A 12 11.30 50.91 -38.88
CA THR A 12 10.52 50.58 -37.69
C THR A 12 9.65 49.35 -37.95
N ILE A 13 9.90 48.26 -37.21
CA ILE A 13 9.00 47.11 -37.10
C ILE A 13 8.22 47.24 -35.79
N LEU A 14 6.90 47.43 -35.89
CA LEU A 14 5.97 47.34 -34.76
C LEU A 14 5.88 45.87 -34.31
N ALA A 15 6.38 45.56 -33.13
CA ALA A 15 6.14 44.28 -32.47
C ALA A 15 4.82 44.36 -31.67
N ALA A 16 3.80 43.66 -32.15
CA ALA A 16 2.58 43.43 -31.38
C ALA A 16 2.88 42.41 -30.27
N ALA A 17 2.94 42.89 -29.03
CA ALA A 17 3.02 42.04 -27.85
C ALA A 17 1.65 41.38 -27.61
N GLY A 18 1.45 40.20 -28.19
CA GLY A 18 0.34 39.32 -27.81
C GLY A 18 0.60 38.78 -26.41
N LEU A 19 -0.31 39.07 -25.47
CA LEU A 19 -0.35 38.38 -24.18
C LEU A 19 -0.54 36.89 -24.44
N VAL A 20 0.52 36.11 -24.26
CA VAL A 20 0.40 34.65 -24.14
C VAL A 20 -0.26 34.39 -22.79
N ALA A 21 -1.56 34.12 -22.81
CA ALA A 21 -2.26 33.55 -21.67
C ALA A 21 -1.55 32.23 -21.33
N GLY A 22 -0.79 32.21 -20.22
CA GLY A 22 -0.17 31.00 -19.73
C GLY A 22 -1.25 29.94 -19.52
N ALA A 23 -1.12 28.81 -20.22
CA ALA A 23 -1.98 27.66 -19.99
C ALA A 23 -1.85 27.28 -18.51
N THR A 24 -2.96 27.38 -17.78
CA THR A 24 -3.06 26.86 -16.42
C THR A 24 -2.71 25.36 -16.47
N PRO A 25 -1.74 24.87 -15.67
CA PRO A 25 -1.46 23.45 -15.62
C PRO A 25 -2.75 22.70 -15.30
N ALA A 26 -3.00 21.61 -16.03
CA ALA A 26 -4.15 20.76 -15.78
C ALA A 26 -4.08 20.27 -14.32
N SER A 27 -5.04 20.67 -13.49
CA SER A 27 -5.11 20.24 -12.09
C SER A 27 -5.17 18.71 -12.06
N ALA A 28 -4.29 18.08 -11.28
CA ALA A 28 -4.39 16.67 -10.98
C ALA A 28 -5.76 16.41 -10.35
N ALA A 29 -6.45 15.33 -10.73
CA ALA A 29 -7.75 15.01 -10.15
C ALA A 29 -7.62 14.87 -8.63
N VAL A 30 -8.47 15.60 -7.90
CA VAL A 30 -8.50 15.59 -6.43
C VAL A 30 -8.73 14.17 -5.93
N VAL A 31 -7.92 13.73 -4.96
CA VAL A 31 -8.04 12.39 -4.37
C VAL A 31 -9.40 12.26 -3.69
N SER A 32 -10.15 11.21 -4.02
CA SER A 32 -11.42 10.90 -3.35
C SER A 32 -11.20 10.62 -1.86
N LEU A 33 -12.12 11.09 -1.01
CA LEU A 33 -12.05 10.89 0.45
C LEU A 33 -11.97 9.42 0.88
N GLY A 34 -12.45 8.49 0.06
CA GLY A 34 -12.37 7.04 0.33
C GLY A 34 -11.08 6.38 -0.15
N SER A 35 -10.22 7.08 -0.89
CA SER A 35 -9.05 6.51 -1.55
C SER A 35 -7.79 6.48 -0.67
N VAL A 36 -7.96 6.20 0.63
CA VAL A 36 -6.86 6.12 1.61
C VAL A 36 -6.69 4.69 2.13
N VAL A 37 -5.50 4.36 2.62
CA VAL A 37 -5.17 3.07 3.26
C VAL A 37 -4.71 3.33 4.69
N PRO A 38 -5.32 2.74 5.73
CA PRO A 38 -6.54 1.93 5.73
C PRO A 38 -7.81 2.63 5.25
N VAL A 39 -8.79 1.89 4.71
CA VAL A 39 -10.11 2.46 4.36
C VAL A 39 -10.84 2.96 5.62
N PRO A 40 -11.39 4.19 5.64
CA PRO A 40 -12.04 4.72 6.83
C PRO A 40 -13.36 4.00 7.15
N ALA A 41 -13.75 4.02 8.43
CA ALA A 41 -15.01 3.42 8.86
C ALA A 41 -16.25 4.05 8.20
N THR A 42 -16.26 5.36 7.95
CA THR A 42 -17.34 6.05 7.24
C THR A 42 -16.80 7.24 6.46
N VAL A 43 -17.28 7.38 5.21
CA VAL A 43 -16.95 8.49 4.32
C VAL A 43 -18.24 9.08 3.74
N GLN A 44 -18.39 10.40 3.83
CA GLN A 44 -19.51 11.16 3.28
C GLN A 44 -18.94 12.27 2.40
N ALA A 45 -18.87 12.04 1.09
CA ALA A 45 -18.35 13.04 0.15
C ALA A 45 -19.34 14.20 -0.04
N ALA A 46 -18.81 15.42 -0.15
CA ALA A 46 -19.58 16.61 -0.53
C ALA A 46 -19.27 16.96 -1.99
N ALA A 47 -20.22 16.68 -2.89
CA ALA A 47 -20.05 16.92 -4.32
C ALA A 47 -19.78 18.40 -4.61
N GLY A 48 -18.79 18.67 -5.48
CA GLY A 48 -18.43 20.03 -5.90
C GLY A 48 -17.69 20.88 -4.85
N VAL A 49 -17.35 20.30 -3.69
CA VAL A 49 -16.57 20.98 -2.66
C VAL A 49 -15.11 20.52 -2.75
N THR A 50 -14.19 21.47 -2.86
CA THR A 50 -12.74 21.24 -2.81
C THR A 50 -12.12 22.26 -1.88
N TYR A 51 -11.30 21.80 -0.94
CA TYR A 51 -10.42 22.64 -0.16
C TYR A 51 -9.10 22.81 -0.90
N THR A 52 -8.60 24.03 -1.01
CA THR A 52 -7.26 24.31 -1.51
C THR A 52 -6.47 24.97 -0.39
N LEU A 53 -5.36 24.37 0.04
CA LEU A 53 -4.51 24.91 1.11
C LEU A 53 -3.95 26.28 0.69
N PRO A 54 -4.34 27.37 1.38
CA PRO A 54 -3.81 28.70 1.05
C PRO A 54 -2.32 28.84 1.43
N ALA A 55 -1.55 29.61 0.66
CA ALA A 55 -0.14 29.88 0.97
C ALA A 55 0.08 30.55 2.34
N GLY A 56 -0.88 31.36 2.78
CA GLY A 56 -0.90 32.02 4.09
C GLY A 56 -1.62 31.25 5.19
N ALA A 57 -1.97 29.98 4.97
CA ALA A 57 -2.70 29.18 5.95
C ALA A 57 -1.90 28.99 7.24
N ALA A 58 -2.61 28.94 8.37
CA ALA A 58 -2.08 28.49 9.64
C ALA A 58 -2.63 27.10 9.99
N ILE A 59 -1.90 26.40 10.86
CA ILE A 59 -2.39 25.20 11.54
C ILE A 59 -2.79 25.62 12.96
N GLN A 60 -4.08 25.73 13.22
CA GLN A 60 -4.60 26.01 14.54
C GLN A 60 -4.76 24.71 15.32
N THR A 61 -4.34 24.71 16.59
CA THR A 61 -4.54 23.57 17.49
C THR A 61 -5.13 24.01 18.82
N ASP A 62 -5.84 23.11 19.50
CA ASP A 62 -5.98 23.22 20.95
C ASP A 62 -4.62 23.00 21.64
N ALA A 63 -4.49 23.36 22.93
CA ALA A 63 -3.23 23.26 23.67
C ALA A 63 -2.62 21.85 23.65
N GLY A 64 -3.46 20.81 23.80
CA GLY A 64 -3.02 19.41 23.74
C GLY A 64 -2.71 18.88 22.33
N GLY A 65 -2.97 19.66 21.28
CA GLY A 65 -2.74 19.28 19.87
C GLY A 65 -1.47 19.86 19.25
N ALA A 66 -0.74 20.72 19.95
CA ALA A 66 0.37 21.51 19.38
C ALA A 66 1.51 20.64 18.79
N ALA A 67 1.84 19.52 19.45
CA ALA A 67 2.84 18.57 18.96
C ALA A 67 2.40 17.93 17.63
N VAL A 68 1.13 17.52 17.52
CA VAL A 68 0.56 16.97 16.28
C VAL A 68 0.50 18.04 15.17
N GLY A 69 0.18 19.29 15.52
CA GLY A 69 0.24 20.41 14.58
C GLY A 69 1.64 20.66 14.04
N THR A 70 2.65 20.57 14.91
CA THR A 70 4.07 20.68 14.51
C THR A 70 4.50 19.53 13.61
N TYR A 71 4.06 18.30 13.91
CA TYR A 71 4.29 17.14 13.05
C TYR A 71 3.67 17.33 11.66
N LEU A 72 2.39 17.75 11.58
CA LEU A 72 1.74 18.04 10.31
C LEU A 72 2.47 19.14 9.52
N ALA A 73 2.87 20.22 10.19
CA ALA A 73 3.64 21.29 9.55
C ALA A 73 4.96 20.77 8.97
N GLY A 74 5.63 19.86 9.67
CA GLY A 74 6.86 19.19 9.21
C GLY A 74 6.68 18.37 7.93
N ILE A 75 5.51 17.77 7.72
CA ILE A 75 5.17 17.05 6.48
C ILE A 75 4.91 18.04 5.34
N LEU A 76 4.13 19.10 5.61
CA LEU A 76 3.64 19.98 4.54
C LEU A 76 4.67 21.03 4.08
N ARG A 77 5.51 21.55 4.98
CA ARG A 77 6.46 22.64 4.66
C ARG A 77 7.43 22.32 3.51
N PRO A 78 8.09 21.14 3.46
CA PRO A 78 9.10 20.86 2.44
C PRO A 78 8.54 20.89 1.02
N SER A 79 7.38 20.27 0.81
CA SER A 79 6.73 20.17 -0.50
C SER A 79 5.95 21.43 -0.87
N THR A 80 5.27 22.08 0.07
CA THR A 80 4.47 23.27 -0.23
C THR A 80 5.29 24.55 -0.36
N GLY A 81 6.41 24.66 0.37
CA GLY A 81 7.13 25.92 0.57
C GLY A 81 6.39 26.94 1.43
N PHE A 82 5.24 26.58 2.04
CA PHE A 82 4.44 27.47 2.87
C PHE A 82 4.97 27.52 4.30
N ALA A 83 4.81 28.67 4.98
CA ALA A 83 5.28 28.82 6.37
C ALA A 83 4.51 27.94 7.36
N LEU A 84 3.19 27.84 7.19
CA LEU A 84 2.27 27.05 8.03
C LEU A 84 2.56 27.22 9.53
N PRO A 85 2.42 28.43 10.09
CA PRO A 85 2.63 28.64 11.52
C PRO A 85 1.64 27.79 12.32
N VAL A 86 2.14 27.15 13.38
CA VAL A 86 1.30 26.40 14.32
C VAL A 86 0.90 27.38 15.42
N THR A 87 -0.40 27.56 15.62
CA THR A 87 -0.96 28.51 16.59
C THR A 87 -1.89 27.78 17.54
N THR A 88 -1.94 28.23 18.79
CA THR A 88 -2.84 27.65 19.79
C THR A 88 -4.02 28.57 20.03
N ALA A 89 -5.23 28.10 19.68
CA ALA A 89 -6.48 28.82 19.90
C ALA A 89 -7.66 27.85 19.92
N SER A 90 -8.71 28.20 20.65
CA SER A 90 -9.93 27.39 20.77
C SER A 90 -10.91 27.66 19.62
N GLY A 91 -11.74 26.67 19.31
CA GLY A 91 -12.78 26.76 18.29
C GLY A 91 -12.26 26.48 16.87
N THR A 92 -13.16 26.52 15.88
CA THR A 92 -12.81 26.29 14.48
C THR A 92 -12.53 27.63 13.79
N PRO A 93 -11.36 27.82 13.14
CA PRO A 93 -11.07 29.03 12.38
C PRO A 93 -11.93 29.13 11.13
N THR A 94 -11.96 30.32 10.52
CA THR A 94 -12.67 30.56 9.25
C THR A 94 -11.90 30.05 8.03
N SER A 95 -10.58 29.82 8.15
CA SER A 95 -9.74 29.27 7.09
C SER A 95 -8.55 28.46 7.62
N GLY A 96 -7.93 27.66 6.74
CA GLY A 96 -6.72 26.88 7.05
C GLY A 96 -7.02 25.50 7.60
N ILE A 97 -6.16 25.02 8.50
CA ILE A 97 -6.27 23.68 9.11
C ILE A 97 -6.47 23.82 10.62
N ALA A 98 -7.38 23.03 11.19
CA ALA A 98 -7.63 22.98 12.63
C ALA A 98 -7.53 21.56 13.19
N LEU A 99 -6.81 21.40 14.32
CA LEU A 99 -6.68 20.16 15.07
C LEU A 99 -7.24 20.35 16.48
N LEU A 100 -8.42 19.79 16.75
CA LEU A 100 -9.20 20.08 17.96
C LEU A 100 -9.44 18.83 18.81
N LEU A 101 -9.25 18.95 20.12
CA LEU A 101 -9.54 17.88 21.09
C LEU A 101 -10.98 17.93 21.61
N SER A 102 -11.83 18.73 20.96
CA SER A 102 -13.22 18.93 21.33
C SER A 102 -14.13 18.86 20.09
N GLY A 103 -15.38 18.47 20.31
CA GLY A 103 -16.41 18.43 19.26
C GLY A 103 -16.31 17.25 18.28
N ALA A 104 -15.45 16.27 18.54
CA ALA A 104 -15.46 15.00 17.80
C ALA A 104 -16.68 14.17 18.20
N ASP A 105 -17.24 13.41 17.26
CA ASP A 105 -18.26 12.40 17.54
C ASP A 105 -17.76 11.46 18.67
N ALA A 106 -18.61 11.18 19.67
CA ALA A 106 -18.23 10.35 20.81
C ALA A 106 -17.87 8.91 20.40
N SER A 107 -18.40 8.43 19.27
CA SER A 107 -18.16 7.08 18.76
C SER A 107 -16.72 6.85 18.28
N VAL A 108 -15.92 7.91 18.09
CA VAL A 108 -14.52 7.77 17.63
C VAL A 108 -13.60 7.17 18.70
N GLY A 109 -13.96 7.28 19.98
CA GLY A 109 -13.16 6.75 21.09
C GLY A 109 -11.77 7.39 21.22
N ALA A 110 -10.84 6.68 21.86
CA ALA A 110 -9.53 7.23 22.21
C ALA A 110 -8.59 7.44 21.00
N GLU A 111 -8.68 6.58 19.99
CA GLU A 111 -7.80 6.60 18.82
C GLU A 111 -8.50 7.02 17.53
N GLY A 112 -9.82 7.17 17.51
CA GLY A 112 -10.52 7.63 16.33
C GLY A 112 -10.51 9.15 16.16
N TYR A 113 -10.97 9.59 15.01
CA TYR A 113 -11.08 11.00 14.65
C TYR A 113 -12.27 11.26 13.72
N GLN A 114 -12.66 12.52 13.67
CA GLN A 114 -13.55 13.07 12.67
C GLN A 114 -12.78 14.09 11.84
N LEU A 115 -12.85 13.98 10.52
CA LEU A 115 -12.25 14.94 9.59
C LEU A 115 -13.37 15.56 8.75
N ASP A 116 -13.51 16.89 8.83
CA ASP A 116 -14.46 17.69 8.04
C ASP A 116 -13.67 18.59 7.08
N VAL A 117 -13.98 18.50 5.78
CA VAL A 117 -13.39 19.33 4.73
C VAL A 117 -14.46 20.18 4.10
N THR A 118 -14.31 21.49 4.24
CA THR A 118 -15.12 22.51 3.55
C THR A 118 -14.26 23.24 2.52
N ALA A 119 -14.84 24.11 1.71
CA ALA A 119 -14.06 24.90 0.75
C ALA A 119 -13.03 25.84 1.41
N SER A 120 -13.25 26.24 2.66
CA SER A 120 -12.42 27.25 3.35
C SER A 120 -11.57 26.69 4.49
N VAL A 121 -12.03 25.65 5.20
CA VAL A 121 -11.34 25.08 6.36
C VAL A 121 -11.36 23.55 6.33
N LEU A 122 -10.25 22.96 6.76
CA LEU A 122 -10.12 21.54 7.06
C LEU A 122 -9.98 21.35 8.57
N THR A 123 -10.86 20.57 9.18
CA THR A 123 -10.85 20.34 10.63
C THR A 123 -10.73 18.86 10.96
N ILE A 124 -9.76 18.51 11.81
CA ILE A 124 -9.64 17.19 12.43
C ILE A 124 -10.00 17.34 13.91
N ARG A 125 -10.98 16.55 14.37
CA ARG A 125 -11.39 16.49 15.77
C ARG A 125 -11.15 15.09 16.33
N ALA A 126 -10.68 14.98 17.56
CA ALA A 126 -10.53 13.71 18.26
C ALA A 126 -10.70 13.86 19.77
N GLN A 127 -10.82 12.74 20.49
CA GLN A 127 -10.87 12.75 21.97
C GLN A 127 -9.47 12.81 22.60
N THR A 128 -8.43 12.42 21.86
CA THR A 128 -7.03 12.43 22.31
C THR A 128 -6.09 12.87 21.20
N ALA A 129 -4.84 13.18 21.55
CA ALA A 129 -3.79 13.49 20.56
C ALA A 129 -3.52 12.33 19.60
N ALA A 130 -3.71 11.06 20.00
CA ALA A 130 -3.52 9.91 19.13
C ALA A 130 -4.54 9.93 17.98
N GLY A 131 -5.81 10.24 18.26
CA GLY A 131 -6.83 10.42 17.22
C GLY A 131 -6.49 11.55 16.27
N LEU A 132 -6.02 12.71 16.77
CA LEU A 132 -5.54 13.79 15.92
C LEU A 132 -4.40 13.34 15.00
N PHE A 133 -3.43 12.61 15.55
CA PHE A 133 -2.30 12.08 14.80
C PHE A 133 -2.74 11.12 13.68
N TYR A 134 -3.66 10.20 13.96
CA TYR A 134 -4.19 9.29 12.94
C TYR A 134 -5.04 10.03 11.89
N GLY A 135 -5.76 11.09 12.27
CA GLY A 135 -6.42 11.97 11.32
C GLY A 135 -5.43 12.67 10.38
N VAL A 136 -4.27 13.08 10.90
CA VAL A 136 -3.16 13.62 10.08
C VAL A 136 -2.64 12.58 9.09
N GLN A 137 -2.56 11.30 9.48
CA GLN A 137 -2.15 10.23 8.56
C GLN A 137 -3.15 9.99 7.43
N THR A 138 -4.44 10.27 7.65
CA THR A 138 -5.44 10.31 6.57
C THR A 138 -5.26 11.56 5.71
N LEU A 139 -5.14 12.74 6.33
CA LEU A 139 -4.98 14.00 5.62
C LEU A 139 -3.80 14.00 4.63
N ARG A 140 -2.63 13.51 5.05
CA ARG A 140 -1.47 13.43 4.16
C ARG A 140 -1.78 12.61 2.89
N GLN A 141 -2.57 11.54 2.99
CA GLN A 141 -2.96 10.69 1.86
C GLN A 141 -4.00 11.34 0.95
N LEU A 142 -4.79 12.28 1.47
CA LEU A 142 -5.79 13.01 0.69
C LEU A 142 -5.18 14.14 -0.15
N PHE A 143 -4.01 14.64 0.21
CA PHE A 143 -3.21 15.43 -0.73
C PHE A 143 -2.61 14.54 -1.82
N SER A 144 -2.22 15.13 -2.95
CA SER A 144 -1.41 14.43 -3.96
C SER A 144 -0.13 13.84 -3.38
N ALA A 145 0.42 12.81 -4.03
CA ALA A 145 1.65 12.16 -3.60
C ALA A 145 2.86 13.11 -3.47
N SER A 146 2.85 14.21 -4.24
CA SER A 146 3.85 15.29 -4.17
C SER A 146 3.98 15.93 -2.79
N VAL A 147 2.99 15.78 -1.90
CA VAL A 147 3.07 16.30 -0.52
C VAL A 147 4.23 15.67 0.27
N GLU A 148 4.67 14.47 -0.11
CA GLU A 148 5.79 13.78 0.54
C GLU A 148 7.17 14.18 -0.01
N ALA A 149 7.22 14.99 -1.06
CA ALA A 149 8.48 15.44 -1.64
C ALA A 149 9.25 16.30 -0.62
N ARG A 150 10.58 16.16 -0.63
CA ARG A 150 11.47 16.95 0.24
C ARG A 150 11.84 18.32 -0.33
N THR A 151 11.36 18.63 -1.53
CA THR A 151 11.59 19.87 -2.24
C THR A 151 10.26 20.48 -2.66
N VAL A 152 10.23 21.79 -2.85
CA VAL A 152 9.02 22.52 -3.23
C VAL A 152 8.46 21.98 -4.54
N GLN A 153 7.16 21.68 -4.56
CA GLN A 153 6.42 21.17 -5.70
C GLN A 153 5.38 22.18 -6.17
N PRO A 154 5.07 22.21 -7.48
CA PRO A 154 3.90 22.93 -7.95
C PRO A 154 2.64 22.28 -7.37
N GLY A 155 1.82 23.07 -6.67
CA GLY A 155 0.47 22.66 -6.28
C GLY A 155 -0.46 22.51 -7.49
N PRO A 156 -1.80 22.66 -7.33
CA PRO A 156 -2.49 23.10 -6.11
C PRO A 156 -2.53 22.00 -5.04
N TRP A 157 -2.60 22.41 -3.77
CA TRP A 157 -2.68 21.52 -2.62
C TRP A 157 -4.14 21.29 -2.25
N GLU A 158 -4.78 20.37 -2.97
CA GLU A 158 -6.23 20.17 -2.90
C GLU A 158 -6.63 18.93 -2.10
N VAL A 159 -7.78 19.02 -1.43
CA VAL A 159 -8.44 17.92 -0.72
C VAL A 159 -9.93 17.95 -1.04
N ALA A 160 -10.51 16.78 -1.35
CA ALA A 160 -11.94 16.66 -1.63
C ALA A 160 -12.78 17.01 -0.40
N GLY A 161 -13.88 17.73 -0.61
CA GLY A 161 -14.82 18.12 0.44
C GLY A 161 -15.66 16.96 0.97
N GLY A 162 -16.03 17.04 2.25
CA GLY A 162 -16.88 16.04 2.89
C GLY A 162 -16.48 15.74 4.33
N ARG A 163 -16.92 14.58 4.83
CA ARG A 163 -16.71 14.13 6.21
C ARG A 163 -16.18 12.70 6.24
N ILE A 164 -15.22 12.46 7.14
CA ILE A 164 -14.74 11.14 7.53
C ILE A 164 -14.98 10.98 9.04
N ILE A 165 -15.55 9.84 9.44
CA ILE A 165 -15.56 9.38 10.83
C ILE A 165 -14.85 8.04 10.85
N ASP A 166 -13.79 7.94 11.64
CA ASP A 166 -12.88 6.81 11.56
C ASP A 166 -12.34 6.42 12.93
N ARG A 167 -12.10 5.11 13.11
CA ARG A 167 -11.63 4.50 14.36
C ARG A 167 -11.12 3.09 14.09
N PRO A 168 -10.15 2.61 14.89
CA PRO A 168 -9.60 1.28 14.68
C PRO A 168 -10.61 0.18 15.06
N ARG A 169 -10.57 -0.94 14.33
CA ARG A 169 -11.24 -2.20 14.66
C ARG A 169 -10.60 -2.88 15.87
N TYR A 170 -9.26 -2.91 15.92
CA TYR A 170 -8.49 -3.57 16.97
C TYR A 170 -7.60 -2.58 17.73
N ALA A 171 -7.46 -2.81 19.04
CA ALA A 171 -6.65 -1.97 19.92
C ALA A 171 -5.14 -2.17 19.70
N TYR A 172 -4.71 -3.40 19.39
CA TYR A 172 -3.32 -3.72 19.09
C TYR A 172 -3.09 -3.79 17.59
N ARG A 173 -2.17 -2.98 17.06
CA ARG A 173 -1.86 -2.92 15.62
C ARG A 173 -0.35 -2.84 15.47
N GLY A 174 0.29 -4.00 15.43
CA GLY A 174 1.73 -4.15 15.55
C GLY A 174 2.47 -4.30 14.23
N ALA A 175 3.73 -3.91 14.25
CA ALA A 175 4.77 -4.43 13.37
C ALA A 175 5.97 -4.83 14.24
N MET A 176 6.58 -5.97 13.94
CA MET A 176 7.82 -6.38 14.60
C MET A 176 9.02 -6.05 13.72
N LEU A 177 10.15 -5.69 14.33
CA LEU A 177 11.44 -5.65 13.66
C LEU A 177 12.45 -6.51 14.43
N ASP A 178 12.95 -7.54 13.75
CA ASP A 178 14.11 -8.31 14.19
C ASP A 178 15.39 -7.51 13.98
N VAL A 179 16.08 -7.26 15.08
CA VAL A 179 17.38 -6.58 15.11
C VAL A 179 18.48 -7.52 15.64
N SER A 180 18.12 -8.78 15.91
CA SER A 180 19.00 -9.83 16.42
C SER A 180 19.72 -10.54 15.30
N ARG A 181 19.02 -10.99 14.25
CA ARG A 181 19.66 -11.73 13.15
C ARG A 181 20.58 -10.83 12.33
N HIS A 182 20.15 -9.60 12.02
CA HIS A 182 21.01 -8.50 11.56
C HIS A 182 20.72 -7.24 12.36
N PHE A 183 21.78 -6.55 12.82
CA PHE A 183 21.60 -5.34 13.60
C PHE A 183 21.27 -4.13 12.72
N PHE A 184 20.28 -3.35 13.16
CA PHE A 184 19.90 -2.10 12.54
C PHE A 184 20.09 -0.94 13.52
N GLY A 185 20.81 0.11 13.10
CA GLY A 185 21.06 1.27 13.95
C GLY A 185 19.79 2.10 14.23
N VAL A 186 19.90 3.02 15.20
CA VAL A 186 18.80 3.89 15.67
C VAL A 186 18.05 4.58 14.52
N ASP A 187 18.76 5.11 13.52
CA ASP A 187 18.14 5.82 12.41
C ASP A 187 17.28 4.92 11.51
N VAL A 188 17.69 3.66 11.32
CA VAL A 188 16.91 2.66 10.57
C VAL A 188 15.63 2.31 11.34
N VAL A 189 15.71 2.13 12.65
CA VAL A 189 14.54 1.85 13.49
C VAL A 189 13.60 3.05 13.53
N LYS A 190 14.11 4.29 13.67
CA LYS A 190 13.31 5.52 13.59
C LYS A 190 12.60 5.62 12.24
N ARG A 191 13.29 5.31 11.15
CA ARG A 191 12.71 5.26 9.80
C ARG A 191 11.60 4.20 9.70
N TYR A 192 11.77 3.04 10.31
CA TYR A 192 10.72 2.02 10.38
C TYR A 192 9.51 2.46 11.22
N ILE A 193 9.73 3.21 12.32
CA ILE A 193 8.66 3.84 13.10
C ILE A 193 7.86 4.84 12.25
N ASP A 194 8.54 5.66 11.44
CA ASP A 194 7.87 6.55 10.48
C ASP A 194 7.02 5.76 9.46
N HIS A 195 7.52 4.60 9.00
CA HIS A 195 6.82 3.73 8.06
C HIS A 195 5.56 3.10 8.62
N ILE A 196 5.58 2.61 9.86
CA ILE A 196 4.42 1.93 10.46
C ILE A 196 3.36 2.94 10.92
N SER A 197 3.79 4.09 11.44
CA SER A 197 2.89 5.11 11.99
C SER A 197 2.03 5.79 10.92
N GLN A 198 2.53 5.92 9.68
CA GLN A 198 1.74 6.48 8.57
C GLN A 198 0.54 5.61 8.18
N TYR A 199 0.54 4.33 8.56
CA TYR A 199 -0.58 3.41 8.37
C TYR A 199 -1.36 3.12 9.65
N LYS A 200 -1.18 3.96 10.67
CA LYS A 200 -1.90 3.90 11.94
C LYS A 200 -1.65 2.62 12.76
N LEU A 201 -0.53 1.94 12.50
CA LEU A 201 0.02 0.94 13.42
C LEU A 201 0.51 1.67 14.68
N ASN A 202 0.22 1.09 15.85
CA ASN A 202 0.42 1.73 17.15
C ASN A 202 1.37 0.97 18.06
N THR A 203 1.94 -0.13 17.57
CA THR A 203 2.91 -0.93 18.32
C THR A 203 4.12 -1.26 17.45
N LEU A 204 5.31 -1.05 18.01
CA LEU A 204 6.56 -1.59 17.49
C LEU A 204 7.02 -2.69 18.45
N HIS A 205 7.00 -3.93 17.97
CA HIS A 205 7.62 -5.05 18.65
C HIS A 205 9.10 -5.12 18.25
N LEU A 206 10.03 -5.00 19.20
CA LEU A 206 11.46 -5.13 18.95
C LEU A 206 11.95 -6.47 19.48
N HIS A 207 12.35 -7.36 18.58
CA HIS A 207 12.99 -8.62 18.91
C HIS A 207 14.48 -8.37 19.16
N LEU A 208 14.86 -8.24 20.45
CA LEU A 208 16.15 -7.70 20.89
C LEU A 208 17.21 -8.76 21.23
N SER A 209 16.84 -10.02 21.33
CA SER A 209 17.78 -11.11 21.57
C SER A 209 17.38 -12.38 20.84
N ASP A 210 18.35 -13.00 20.18
CA ASP A 210 18.23 -14.32 19.56
C ASP A 210 19.58 -15.05 19.63
N ASP A 211 19.72 -16.17 18.92
CA ASP A 211 20.92 -16.99 18.86
C ASP A 211 22.14 -16.25 18.31
N GLN A 212 21.92 -15.37 17.34
CA GLN A 212 22.97 -14.67 16.59
C GLN A 212 23.35 -13.31 17.20
N GLY A 213 22.59 -12.83 18.19
CA GLY A 213 22.76 -11.46 18.64
C GLY A 213 21.98 -11.09 19.90
N TRP A 214 22.64 -10.35 20.79
CA TRP A 214 22.01 -9.66 21.90
C TRP A 214 22.16 -8.13 21.77
N ARG A 215 21.04 -7.40 21.75
CA ARG A 215 20.98 -6.04 21.20
C ARG A 215 20.67 -4.94 22.20
N ILE A 216 20.67 -5.21 23.51
CA ILE A 216 20.39 -4.20 24.54
C ILE A 216 21.34 -4.30 25.73
N VAL A 217 21.87 -3.18 26.21
CA VAL A 217 22.73 -3.19 27.41
C VAL A 217 21.93 -3.60 28.65
N VAL A 218 22.47 -4.58 29.39
CA VAL A 218 22.03 -4.96 30.74
C VAL A 218 23.25 -4.83 31.65
N ASP A 219 23.20 -3.89 32.60
CA ASP A 219 24.36 -3.52 33.42
C ASP A 219 24.79 -4.67 34.34
N ALA A 220 23.83 -5.46 34.84
CA ALA A 220 24.11 -6.66 35.63
C ALA A 220 24.84 -7.76 34.81
N TRP A 221 24.73 -7.73 33.48
CA TRP A 221 25.28 -8.74 32.58
C TRP A 221 25.99 -8.10 31.37
N PRO A 222 27.08 -7.35 31.57
CA PRO A 222 27.70 -6.51 30.52
C PRO A 222 28.18 -7.29 29.29
N ARG A 223 28.63 -8.54 29.46
CA ARG A 223 29.09 -9.39 28.33
C ARG A 223 28.00 -9.75 27.34
N LEU A 224 26.71 -9.59 27.67
CA LEU A 224 25.64 -9.83 26.70
C LEU A 224 25.82 -8.97 25.45
N THR A 225 26.23 -7.70 25.62
CA THR A 225 26.48 -6.82 24.47
C THR A 225 27.94 -6.84 24.02
N SER A 226 28.90 -6.91 24.94
CA SER A 226 30.32 -6.89 24.56
C SER A 226 30.80 -8.19 23.90
N VAL A 227 30.10 -9.32 24.13
CA VAL A 227 30.34 -10.62 23.48
C VAL A 227 29.14 -11.00 22.63
N GLY A 228 27.96 -11.20 23.22
CA GLY A 228 26.75 -11.64 22.50
C GLY A 228 26.25 -10.66 21.43
N GLY A 229 26.61 -9.38 21.50
CA GLY A 229 26.28 -8.37 20.50
C GLY A 229 27.34 -8.17 19.41
N SER A 230 28.49 -8.86 19.49
CA SER A 230 29.67 -8.54 18.66
C SER A 230 29.57 -9.00 17.21
N THR A 231 28.66 -9.94 16.91
CA THR A 231 28.43 -10.49 15.57
C THR A 231 26.93 -10.56 15.26
N GLN A 232 26.61 -11.10 14.09
CA GLN A 232 25.26 -11.35 13.58
C GLN A 232 25.28 -12.49 12.54
N VAL A 233 24.15 -12.76 11.89
CA VAL A 233 24.07 -13.71 10.76
C VAL A 233 25.13 -13.38 9.70
N GLY A 234 25.78 -14.39 9.13
CA GLY A 234 26.85 -14.24 8.14
C GLY A 234 28.19 -13.77 8.69
N GLY A 235 28.28 -13.47 9.99
CA GLY A 235 29.48 -12.94 10.62
C GLY A 235 29.63 -11.43 10.44
N GLY A 236 30.82 -10.91 10.68
CA GLY A 236 31.09 -9.47 10.65
C GLY A 236 30.61 -8.75 11.91
N PRO A 237 30.70 -7.40 11.94
CA PRO A 237 30.30 -6.63 13.11
C PRO A 237 28.79 -6.67 13.31
N GLY A 238 28.38 -7.02 14.53
CA GLY A 238 27.00 -6.85 14.99
C GLY A 238 26.75 -5.42 15.48
N GLY A 239 26.09 -5.33 16.63
CA GLY A 239 25.79 -4.09 17.33
C GLY A 239 24.76 -4.29 18.43
N PHE A 240 24.49 -3.20 19.16
CA PHE A 240 23.51 -3.16 20.23
C PHE A 240 23.12 -1.71 20.53
N TYR A 241 22.00 -1.55 21.24
CA TYR A 241 21.58 -0.26 21.78
C TYR A 241 22.11 -0.09 23.19
N THR A 242 22.75 1.06 23.43
CA THR A 242 22.90 1.59 24.79
C THR A 242 21.53 1.93 25.36
N LYS A 243 21.43 2.03 26.69
CA LYS A 243 20.19 2.46 27.36
C LYS A 243 19.69 3.81 26.83
N ALA A 244 20.60 4.76 26.59
CA ALA A 244 20.26 6.08 26.04
C ALA A 244 19.66 5.99 24.62
N GLN A 245 20.25 5.17 23.75
CA GLN A 245 19.71 4.94 22.40
C GLN A 245 18.35 4.26 22.43
N TYR A 246 18.16 3.27 23.30
CA TYR A 246 16.86 2.61 23.44
C TYR A 246 15.80 3.56 24.01
N THR A 247 16.13 4.37 25.01
CA THR A 247 15.22 5.42 25.53
C THR A 247 14.86 6.45 24.46
N ASP A 248 15.81 6.85 23.60
CA ASP A 248 15.56 7.73 22.46
C ASP A 248 14.61 7.08 21.43
N LEU A 249 14.77 5.78 21.13
CA LEU A 249 13.84 5.03 20.27
C LEU A 249 12.43 5.00 20.86
N VAL A 250 12.30 4.70 22.14
CA VAL A 250 11.01 4.70 22.87
C VAL A 250 10.35 6.08 22.81
N ALA A 251 11.11 7.15 23.05
CA ALA A 251 10.59 8.52 22.98
C ALA A 251 10.16 8.91 21.55
N TYR A 252 10.93 8.52 20.54
CA TYR A 252 10.61 8.78 19.14
C TYR A 252 9.34 8.03 18.69
N ALA A 253 9.17 6.79 19.15
CA ALA A 253 7.96 5.99 18.94
C ALA A 253 6.75 6.63 19.63
N ALA A 254 6.89 7.03 20.90
CA ALA A 254 5.81 7.67 21.67
C ALA A 254 5.34 8.99 21.03
N ALA A 255 6.25 9.78 20.47
CA ALA A 255 5.92 11.01 19.72
C ALA A 255 5.08 10.75 18.46
N ARG A 256 5.01 9.50 17.99
CA ARG A 256 4.19 9.01 16.87
C ARG A 256 3.05 8.11 17.32
N HIS A 257 2.74 8.12 18.61
CA HIS A 257 1.72 7.29 19.22
C HIS A 257 1.95 5.79 19.00
N VAL A 258 3.23 5.38 18.93
CA VAL A 258 3.66 3.99 18.85
C VAL A 258 4.20 3.55 20.21
N THR A 259 3.65 2.47 20.74
CA THR A 259 4.14 1.79 21.94
C THR A 259 5.25 0.81 21.55
N VAL A 260 6.39 0.84 22.24
CA VAL A 260 7.44 -0.17 22.06
C VAL A 260 7.18 -1.36 22.98
N VAL A 261 7.17 -2.57 22.39
CA VAL A 261 7.12 -3.85 23.09
C VAL A 261 8.47 -4.54 22.87
N PRO A 262 9.37 -4.58 23.87
CA PRO A 262 10.61 -5.31 23.72
C PRO A 262 10.39 -6.80 23.97
N GLU A 263 11.14 -7.60 23.24
CA GLU A 263 11.26 -9.03 23.43
C GLU A 263 12.67 -9.43 23.83
N ILE A 264 12.74 -10.25 24.88
CA ILE A 264 13.87 -11.12 25.16
C ILE A 264 13.34 -12.54 25.10
N ASP A 265 13.68 -13.26 24.04
CA ASP A 265 13.19 -14.61 23.83
C ASP A 265 13.83 -15.61 24.80
N MET A 266 13.02 -16.55 25.29
CA MET A 266 13.40 -17.56 26.26
C MET A 266 12.35 -18.67 26.39
N PRO A 267 12.75 -19.92 26.73
CA PRO A 267 14.12 -20.36 26.99
C PRO A 267 14.91 -20.70 25.72
N GLY A 268 14.25 -20.83 24.57
CA GLY A 268 14.89 -20.98 23.24
C GLY A 268 15.51 -19.66 22.75
N HIS A 269 16.14 -19.67 21.58
CA HIS A 269 16.75 -18.49 20.94
C HIS A 269 17.72 -17.71 21.85
N THR A 270 18.50 -18.42 22.65
CA THR A 270 19.32 -17.82 23.71
C THR A 270 20.83 -17.96 23.50
N ASN A 271 21.30 -18.43 22.34
CA ASN A 271 22.73 -18.71 22.14
C ASN A 271 23.64 -17.48 22.36
N ALA A 272 23.20 -16.26 22.03
CA ALA A 272 24.00 -15.06 22.30
C ALA A 272 24.25 -14.84 23.81
N ALA A 273 23.26 -15.13 24.67
CA ALA A 273 23.43 -15.06 26.11
C ALA A 273 24.30 -16.22 26.63
N LEU A 274 24.06 -17.44 26.14
CA LEU A 274 24.81 -18.64 26.49
C LEU A 274 26.30 -18.54 26.13
N ALA A 275 26.64 -17.98 24.96
CA ALA A 275 28.00 -17.73 24.52
C ALA A 275 28.70 -16.63 25.36
N SER A 276 27.91 -15.74 25.95
CA SER A 276 28.43 -14.64 26.79
C SER A 276 28.78 -15.12 28.21
N TYR A 277 28.02 -16.07 28.75
CA TYR A 277 28.14 -16.58 30.13
C TYR A 277 28.01 -18.09 30.20
N ALA A 278 29.16 -18.75 30.41
CA ALA A 278 29.24 -20.21 30.50
C ALA A 278 28.31 -20.81 31.57
N GLU A 279 28.12 -20.14 32.70
CA GLU A 279 27.30 -20.62 33.83
C GLU A 279 25.81 -20.81 33.51
N LEU A 280 25.29 -20.15 32.46
CA LEU A 280 23.90 -20.29 31.99
C LEU A 280 23.66 -21.61 31.22
N ASN A 281 24.73 -22.26 30.73
CA ASN A 281 24.68 -23.53 30.00
C ASN A 281 24.62 -24.70 30.97
N CYS A 282 23.90 -25.78 30.66
CA CYS A 282 23.77 -26.91 31.59
C CYS A 282 25.10 -27.58 31.94
N ASP A 283 26.03 -27.66 31.00
CA ASP A 283 27.38 -28.22 31.17
C ASP A 283 28.43 -27.20 31.67
N ASN A 284 28.02 -25.94 31.89
CA ASN A 284 28.91 -24.82 32.21
C ASN A 284 29.95 -24.50 31.11
N VAL A 285 29.68 -24.83 29.86
CA VAL A 285 30.55 -24.50 28.72
C VAL A 285 29.81 -23.52 27.82
N ALA A 286 30.41 -22.35 27.57
CA ALA A 286 29.85 -21.38 26.63
C ALA A 286 29.97 -21.92 25.19
N PRO A 287 28.87 -22.04 24.42
CA PRO A 287 28.94 -22.33 23.00
C PRO A 287 29.61 -21.18 22.25
N PRO A 288 30.10 -21.41 21.02
CA PRO A 288 30.53 -20.32 20.17
C PRO A 288 29.36 -19.38 19.82
N LEU A 289 29.69 -18.13 19.49
CA LEU A 289 28.71 -17.23 18.85
C LEU A 289 28.19 -17.86 17.55
N TYR A 290 26.89 -17.75 17.31
CA TYR A 290 26.24 -18.35 16.16
C TYR A 290 26.05 -17.33 15.04
N THR A 291 26.44 -17.68 13.82
CA THR A 291 26.31 -16.80 12.63
C THR A 291 25.50 -17.45 11.51
N GLY A 292 24.88 -18.60 11.78
CA GLY A 292 23.99 -19.28 10.85
C GLY A 292 22.53 -18.83 11.02
N THR A 293 21.61 -19.61 10.45
CA THR A 293 20.17 -19.31 10.42
C THR A 293 19.31 -20.51 10.84
N ALA A 294 19.91 -21.54 11.46
CA ALA A 294 19.14 -22.63 12.07
C ALA A 294 18.53 -22.16 13.39
N VAL A 295 17.46 -22.83 13.79
CA VAL A 295 16.63 -22.47 14.95
C VAL A 295 16.41 -23.67 15.86
N GLY A 296 16.00 -23.41 17.10
CA GLY A 296 15.58 -24.39 18.12
C GLY A 296 16.65 -25.26 18.76
N PHE A 297 17.93 -25.00 18.48
CA PHE A 297 19.04 -25.75 19.07
C PHE A 297 19.50 -25.23 20.45
N SER A 298 19.15 -23.99 20.80
CA SER A 298 19.59 -23.35 22.05
C SER A 298 18.54 -23.48 23.16
N SER A 299 19.01 -23.51 24.41
CA SER A 299 18.13 -23.52 25.58
C SER A 299 18.88 -23.01 26.81
N LEU A 300 18.26 -22.11 27.57
CA LEU A 300 18.69 -21.79 28.93
C LEU A 300 18.54 -23.01 29.85
N CYS A 301 19.50 -23.21 30.75
CA CYS A 301 19.42 -24.37 31.64
C CYS A 301 18.35 -24.20 32.74
N VAL A 302 17.19 -24.84 32.55
CA VAL A 302 16.03 -24.74 33.45
C VAL A 302 16.35 -25.19 34.88
N GLY A 303 17.18 -26.23 35.06
CA GLY A 303 17.53 -26.75 36.38
C GLY A 303 18.44 -25.85 37.24
N LYS A 304 18.86 -24.68 36.75
CA LYS A 304 19.83 -23.81 37.43
C LYS A 304 19.20 -22.52 37.97
N GLU A 305 19.46 -22.22 39.24
CA GLU A 305 19.02 -20.97 39.88
C GLU A 305 19.61 -19.69 39.26
N VAL A 306 20.83 -19.78 38.73
CA VAL A 306 21.47 -18.64 38.05
C VAL A 306 20.67 -18.20 36.83
N THR A 307 20.01 -19.13 36.12
CA THR A 307 19.11 -18.82 35.00
C THR A 307 18.00 -17.87 35.42
N TYR A 308 17.33 -18.14 36.54
CA TYR A 308 16.24 -17.30 37.02
C TYR A 308 16.73 -15.98 37.66
N THR A 309 17.97 -15.95 38.15
CA THR A 309 18.62 -14.70 38.58
C THR A 309 18.91 -13.81 37.36
N PHE A 310 19.48 -14.39 36.32
CA PHE A 310 19.72 -13.76 35.02
C PHE A 310 18.44 -13.17 34.44
N VAL A 311 17.40 -14.00 34.23
CA VAL A 311 16.14 -13.54 33.64
C VAL A 311 15.52 -12.40 34.44
N ARG A 312 15.47 -12.52 35.77
CA ARG A 312 14.89 -11.48 36.64
C ARG A 312 15.63 -10.15 36.51
N GLN A 313 16.97 -10.17 36.47
CA GLN A 313 17.77 -8.96 36.36
C GLN A 313 17.62 -8.31 34.98
N VAL A 314 17.64 -9.11 33.91
CA VAL A 314 17.38 -8.64 32.54
C VAL A 314 16.01 -7.97 32.45
N LEU A 315 14.95 -8.65 32.87
CA LEU A 315 13.59 -8.12 32.79
C LEU A 315 13.40 -6.87 33.67
N THR A 316 14.07 -6.81 34.84
CA THR A 316 14.04 -5.62 35.71
C THR A 316 14.62 -4.40 35.02
N GLU A 317 15.80 -4.52 34.42
CA GLU A 317 16.44 -3.41 33.72
C GLU A 317 15.69 -3.02 32.45
N LEU A 318 15.17 -3.99 31.70
CA LEU A 318 14.37 -3.74 30.50
C LEU A 318 13.06 -3.03 30.85
N ALA A 319 12.33 -3.50 31.88
CA ALA A 319 11.09 -2.88 32.33
C ALA A 319 11.27 -1.40 32.73
N ALA A 320 12.43 -1.05 33.31
CA ALA A 320 12.75 0.32 33.69
C ALA A 320 12.92 1.25 32.47
N LEU A 321 13.29 0.71 31.31
CA LEU A 321 13.43 1.45 30.05
C LEU A 321 12.16 1.46 29.20
N THR A 322 11.17 0.63 29.55
CA THR A 322 9.95 0.42 28.76
C THR A 322 8.76 1.04 29.49
N PRO A 323 8.32 2.26 29.16
CA PRO A 323 7.11 2.86 29.75
C PRO A 323 5.83 2.16 29.30
N GLY A 324 5.86 1.47 28.14
CA GLY A 324 4.75 0.65 27.65
C GLY A 324 4.36 -0.46 28.64
N PRO A 325 3.12 -0.98 28.55
CA PRO A 325 2.61 -1.93 29.55
C PRO A 325 3.09 -3.37 29.31
N TYR A 326 3.74 -3.66 28.18
CA TYR A 326 4.04 -5.03 27.75
C TYR A 326 5.52 -5.37 27.86
N LEU A 327 5.82 -6.62 28.19
CA LEU A 327 7.11 -7.27 27.94
C LEU A 327 6.84 -8.60 27.23
N HIS A 328 7.49 -8.82 26.09
CA HIS A 328 7.44 -10.09 25.40
C HIS A 328 8.58 -10.99 25.91
N ILE A 329 8.26 -12.21 26.30
CA ILE A 329 9.23 -13.20 26.81
C ILE A 329 9.46 -14.35 25.81
N GLY A 330 9.01 -14.17 24.58
CA GLY A 330 9.12 -15.14 23.49
C GLY A 330 8.47 -16.47 23.82
N GLY A 331 9.27 -17.54 23.75
CA GLY A 331 8.85 -18.89 24.11
C GLY A 331 8.57 -19.80 22.93
N ASP A 332 8.94 -19.41 21.73
CA ASP A 332 8.86 -20.23 20.53
C ASP A 332 10.07 -21.15 20.37
N GLU A 333 9.91 -22.12 19.46
CA GLU A 333 10.94 -23.02 18.93
C GLU A 333 11.93 -23.61 19.96
N ALA A 334 11.54 -23.76 21.22
CA ALA A 334 12.38 -24.29 22.29
C ALA A 334 12.58 -25.82 22.20
N HIS A 335 12.93 -26.35 21.01
CA HIS A 335 13.01 -27.77 20.69
C HIS A 335 14.06 -28.52 21.51
N SER A 336 15.06 -27.81 22.04
CA SER A 336 16.08 -28.34 22.95
C SER A 336 15.65 -28.29 24.43
N THR A 337 14.41 -27.88 24.71
CA THR A 337 13.80 -27.85 26.05
C THR A 337 12.65 -28.87 26.09
N SER A 338 12.64 -29.76 27.07
CA SER A 338 11.52 -30.70 27.21
C SER A 338 10.22 -29.96 27.57
N ASP A 339 9.05 -30.49 27.20
CA ASP A 339 7.76 -29.87 27.56
C ASP A 339 7.61 -29.64 29.07
N ALA A 340 8.16 -30.55 29.90
CA ALA A 340 8.14 -30.42 31.35
C ALA A 340 9.01 -29.26 31.83
N ASP A 341 10.20 -29.10 31.25
CA ASP A 341 11.11 -28.00 31.55
C ASP A 341 10.59 -26.66 31.02
N TYR A 342 9.96 -26.66 29.84
CA TYR A 342 9.32 -25.47 29.26
C TYR A 342 8.24 -24.92 30.19
N ARG A 343 7.33 -25.80 30.64
CA ARG A 343 6.29 -25.42 31.61
C ARG A 343 6.91 -24.93 32.92
N THR A 344 7.91 -25.63 33.44
CA THR A 344 8.61 -25.24 34.67
C THR A 344 9.25 -23.85 34.54
N PHE A 345 9.93 -23.60 33.43
CA PHE A 345 10.58 -22.33 33.14
C PHE A 345 9.56 -21.19 33.02
N MET A 346 8.56 -21.35 32.15
CA MET A 346 7.56 -20.32 31.90
C MET A 346 6.72 -20.01 33.13
N ASN A 347 6.35 -21.01 33.94
CA ASN A 347 5.63 -20.80 35.20
C ASN A 347 6.44 -19.97 36.19
N ARG A 348 7.77 -20.03 36.13
CA ARG A 348 8.65 -19.30 37.02
C ARG A 348 9.01 -17.89 36.50
N VAL A 349 9.05 -17.70 35.19
CA VAL A 349 9.44 -16.43 34.56
C VAL A 349 8.29 -15.45 34.44
N GLN A 350 7.07 -15.90 34.09
CA GLN A 350 5.92 -15.00 33.95
C GLN A 350 5.69 -14.09 35.18
N PRO A 351 5.81 -14.57 36.44
CA PRO A 351 5.67 -13.72 37.63
C PRO A 351 6.72 -12.61 37.75
N PHE A 352 7.89 -12.73 37.11
CA PHE A 352 8.90 -11.66 37.16
C PHE A 352 8.44 -10.43 36.39
N ALA A 353 7.83 -10.60 35.22
CA ALA A 353 7.28 -9.49 34.45
C ALA A 353 6.07 -8.84 35.15
N THR A 354 5.17 -9.64 35.74
CA THR A 354 4.01 -9.10 36.46
C THR A 354 4.39 -8.36 37.74
N ALA A 355 5.41 -8.84 38.46
CA ALA A 355 5.96 -8.14 39.63
C ALA A 355 6.54 -6.75 39.27
N LEU A 356 6.92 -6.53 38.01
CA LEU A 356 7.39 -5.25 37.47
C LEU A 356 6.25 -4.37 36.94
N GLY A 357 4.99 -4.77 37.14
CA GLY A 357 3.81 -4.07 36.66
C GLY A 357 3.60 -4.18 35.14
N LYS A 358 4.17 -5.21 34.51
CA LYS A 358 4.05 -5.46 33.07
C LYS A 358 3.08 -6.60 32.77
N THR A 359 2.36 -6.47 31.68
CA THR A 359 1.57 -7.53 31.07
C THR A 359 2.49 -8.42 30.25
N VAL A 360 2.46 -9.73 30.53
CA VAL A 360 3.23 -10.73 29.80
C VAL A 360 2.67 -10.90 28.39
N MET A 361 3.54 -10.83 27.40
CA MET A 361 3.30 -11.32 26.06
C MET A 361 4.27 -12.47 25.75
N GLY A 362 3.86 -13.40 24.90
CA GLY A 362 4.76 -14.44 24.38
C GLY A 362 4.13 -15.12 23.18
N TRP A 363 4.92 -15.88 22.43
CA TRP A 363 4.40 -16.70 21.34
C TRP A 363 3.41 -17.75 21.86
N HIS A 364 2.52 -18.22 21.00
CA HIS A 364 1.37 -19.03 21.41
C HIS A 364 1.71 -20.33 22.16
N GLN A 365 2.94 -20.85 22.04
CA GLN A 365 3.48 -21.96 22.83
C GLN A 365 3.39 -21.71 24.35
N LEU A 366 3.32 -20.45 24.77
CA LEU A 366 3.04 -20.06 26.16
C LEU A 366 1.70 -20.63 26.68
N GLY A 367 0.80 -21.07 25.77
CA GLY A 367 -0.39 -21.87 26.07
C GLY A 367 -0.12 -23.19 26.79
N GLN A 368 1.08 -23.75 26.71
CA GLN A 368 1.48 -24.95 27.46
C GLN A 368 1.63 -24.70 28.96
N ALA A 369 2.03 -23.49 29.35
CA ALA A 369 2.29 -23.10 30.73
C ALA A 369 1.02 -22.69 31.48
N ASP A 370 1.10 -22.60 32.81
CA ASP A 370 0.02 -22.10 33.64
C ASP A 370 -0.28 -20.63 33.31
N HIS A 371 -1.56 -20.25 33.49
CA HIS A 371 -2.04 -18.93 33.14
C HIS A 371 -1.56 -17.87 34.13
N THR A 372 -1.17 -16.72 33.58
CA THR A 372 -0.93 -15.49 34.34
C THR A 372 -2.00 -14.46 33.95
N PRO A 373 -2.72 -13.83 34.90
CA PRO A 373 -3.81 -12.92 34.58
C PRO A 373 -3.43 -11.82 33.59
N GLY A 374 -4.26 -11.65 32.55
CA GLY A 374 -4.09 -10.60 31.55
C GLY A 374 -3.02 -10.86 30.48
N ARG A 375 -2.36 -12.02 30.53
CA ARG A 375 -1.36 -12.45 29.53
C ARG A 375 -1.93 -12.47 28.12
N ILE A 376 -1.06 -12.19 27.15
CA ILE A 376 -1.36 -12.17 25.73
C ILE A 376 -0.52 -13.24 25.03
N ALA A 377 -1.15 -14.05 24.20
CA ALA A 377 -0.49 -15.01 23.32
C ALA A 377 -0.39 -14.42 21.89
N GLN A 378 0.76 -14.58 21.24
CA GLN A 378 0.95 -14.19 19.85
C GLN A 378 0.95 -15.43 18.95
N PHE A 379 -0.07 -15.54 18.09
CA PHE A 379 -0.24 -16.69 17.20
C PHE A 379 0.53 -16.49 15.89
N TRP A 380 1.46 -17.41 15.63
CA TRP A 380 2.28 -17.40 14.41
C TRP A 380 2.12 -18.66 13.54
N GLY A 381 1.22 -19.58 13.91
CA GLY A 381 1.01 -20.82 13.17
C GLY A 381 0.54 -20.60 11.73
N THR A 382 0.68 -21.64 10.90
CA THR A 382 0.27 -21.65 9.49
C THR A 382 -1.03 -22.41 9.25
N THR A 383 -1.55 -23.08 10.28
CA THR A 383 -2.77 -23.89 10.25
C THR A 383 -3.96 -23.13 10.84
N THR A 384 -5.17 -23.64 10.62
CA THR A 384 -6.40 -23.13 11.24
C THR A 384 -6.73 -23.85 12.55
N SER A 385 -5.79 -24.60 13.12
CA SER A 385 -5.97 -25.30 14.40
C SER A 385 -4.61 -25.48 15.06
N ASP A 386 -4.52 -25.09 16.33
CA ASP A 386 -3.31 -25.23 17.12
C ASP A 386 -3.68 -25.49 18.59
N ALA A 387 -3.02 -26.48 19.21
CA ALA A 387 -3.35 -26.95 20.55
C ALA A 387 -2.93 -25.94 21.63
N ASP A 388 -1.78 -25.29 21.47
CA ASP A 388 -1.24 -24.33 22.43
C ASP A 388 -2.04 -23.03 22.38
N LEU A 389 -2.40 -22.55 21.19
CA LEU A 389 -3.32 -21.43 21.03
C LEU A 389 -4.69 -21.74 21.63
N SER A 390 -5.23 -22.94 21.38
CA SER A 390 -6.52 -23.36 21.95
C SER A 390 -6.46 -23.37 23.48
N ALA A 391 -5.36 -23.87 24.06
CA ALA A 391 -5.13 -23.88 25.49
C ALA A 391 -4.99 -22.45 26.06
N ALA A 392 -4.27 -21.56 25.39
CA ALA A 392 -4.13 -20.16 25.78
C ALA A 392 -5.50 -19.45 25.83
N VAL A 393 -6.31 -19.60 24.78
CA VAL A 393 -7.66 -19.01 24.72
C VAL A 393 -8.58 -19.61 25.79
N ALA A 394 -8.54 -20.94 25.99
CA ALA A 394 -9.33 -21.59 27.03
C ALA A 394 -8.98 -21.12 28.45
N LYS A 395 -7.72 -20.69 28.66
CA LYS A 395 -7.22 -20.10 29.90
C LYS A 395 -7.56 -18.61 30.05
N GLY A 396 -8.11 -17.97 29.01
CA GLY A 396 -8.55 -16.57 29.03
C GLY A 396 -7.56 -15.58 28.42
N ASP A 397 -6.50 -16.06 27.76
CA ASP A 397 -5.52 -15.18 27.10
C ASP A 397 -6.18 -14.37 25.98
N LYS A 398 -5.76 -13.11 25.86
CA LYS A 398 -5.98 -12.35 24.63
C LYS A 398 -4.98 -12.80 23.57
N VAL A 399 -5.33 -12.62 22.29
CA VAL A 399 -4.53 -13.10 21.17
C VAL A 399 -4.15 -11.97 20.23
N VAL A 400 -2.86 -11.84 19.93
CA VAL A 400 -2.36 -11.09 18.77
C VAL A 400 -2.17 -12.06 17.61
N MET A 401 -2.83 -11.80 16.48
CA MET A 401 -2.77 -12.67 15.31
C MET A 401 -1.66 -12.22 14.36
N SER A 402 -0.65 -13.06 14.16
CA SER A 402 0.44 -12.87 13.21
C SER A 402 0.80 -14.18 12.49
N PRO A 403 -0.16 -14.89 11.87
CA PRO A 403 0.08 -16.19 11.26
C PRO A 403 1.17 -16.12 10.18
N ALA A 404 2.15 -17.00 10.23
CA ALA A 404 3.36 -16.91 9.40
C ALA A 404 3.06 -17.00 7.90
N ASN A 405 1.99 -17.68 7.50
CA ASN A 405 1.57 -17.79 6.10
C ASN A 405 0.64 -16.63 5.63
N LYS A 406 0.49 -15.57 6.43
CA LYS A 406 -0.22 -14.34 6.03
C LYS A 406 0.55 -13.07 6.36
N ALA A 407 1.06 -12.94 7.58
CA ALA A 407 1.47 -11.66 8.14
C ALA A 407 2.99 -11.48 8.27
N TYR A 408 3.78 -12.55 8.11
CA TYR A 408 5.24 -12.48 8.14
C TYR A 408 5.74 -11.79 6.88
N LEU A 409 6.40 -10.65 7.08
CA LEU A 409 6.88 -9.79 6.01
C LEU A 409 8.21 -10.28 5.43
N ASP A 410 8.93 -11.17 6.11
CA ASP A 410 10.15 -11.82 5.62
C ASP A 410 9.87 -12.98 4.67
N MET A 411 8.63 -13.49 4.59
CA MET A 411 8.27 -14.50 3.60
C MET A 411 8.34 -13.94 2.18
N LYS A 412 8.82 -14.75 1.24
CA LYS A 412 8.88 -14.43 -0.18
C LYS A 412 7.49 -14.16 -0.77
N TYR A 413 7.43 -13.26 -1.75
CA TYR A 413 6.22 -13.04 -2.54
C TYR A 413 6.03 -14.15 -3.58
N THR A 414 7.10 -14.46 -4.30
CA THR A 414 7.18 -15.49 -5.36
C THR A 414 8.50 -16.26 -5.21
N ASN A 415 8.69 -17.33 -6.00
CA ASN A 415 9.96 -18.07 -5.97
C ASN A 415 11.15 -17.21 -6.41
N GLU A 416 10.91 -16.21 -7.26
CA GLU A 416 11.90 -15.29 -7.82
C GLU A 416 12.25 -14.14 -6.87
N THR A 417 11.56 -14.02 -5.72
CA THR A 417 11.89 -13.00 -4.74
C THR A 417 13.32 -13.21 -4.22
N PRO A 418 14.21 -12.20 -4.33
CA PRO A 418 15.65 -12.37 -4.07
C PRO A 418 16.00 -12.43 -2.58
N LEU A 419 15.11 -11.91 -1.73
CA LEU A 419 15.25 -11.84 -0.27
C LEU A 419 14.16 -12.69 0.37
N GLY A 420 14.25 -12.87 1.69
CA GLY A 420 13.23 -13.56 2.47
C GLY A 420 13.32 -15.08 2.42
N LEU A 421 12.39 -15.70 3.14
CA LEU A 421 12.29 -17.14 3.34
C LEU A 421 11.00 -17.69 2.72
N SER A 422 10.85 -19.01 2.65
CA SER A 422 9.68 -19.66 2.04
C SER A 422 9.11 -20.82 2.85
N TRP A 423 9.50 -20.96 4.11
CA TRP A 423 9.10 -22.10 4.95
C TRP A 423 7.59 -22.08 5.25
N ALA A 424 6.98 -20.91 5.37
CA ALA A 424 5.54 -20.73 5.59
C ALA A 424 4.75 -20.54 4.27
N GLY A 425 5.40 -20.80 3.12
CA GLY A 425 4.84 -20.59 1.79
C GLY A 425 5.20 -19.24 1.17
N LEU A 426 4.57 -18.95 0.03
CA LEU A 426 4.74 -17.70 -0.71
C LEU A 426 3.55 -16.78 -0.40
N ILE A 427 3.84 -15.56 0.05
CA ILE A 427 2.85 -14.59 0.52
C ILE A 427 2.85 -13.38 -0.40
N GLU A 428 2.13 -13.51 -1.50
CA GLU A 428 1.76 -12.36 -2.32
C GLU A 428 0.80 -11.40 -1.59
N VAL A 429 0.61 -10.20 -2.13
CA VAL A 429 -0.13 -9.10 -1.49
C VAL A 429 -1.58 -9.48 -1.18
N GLN A 430 -2.25 -10.19 -2.09
CA GLN A 430 -3.61 -10.67 -1.86
C GLN A 430 -3.67 -11.67 -0.71
N THR A 431 -2.68 -12.56 -0.58
CA THR A 431 -2.61 -13.54 0.50
C THR A 431 -2.45 -12.85 1.86
N ALA A 432 -1.59 -11.83 1.93
CA ALA A 432 -1.41 -11.02 3.13
C ALA A 432 -2.68 -10.24 3.52
N TYR A 433 -3.51 -9.85 2.54
CA TYR A 433 -4.75 -9.12 2.79
C TYR A 433 -5.97 -10.00 3.07
N SER A 434 -6.11 -11.14 2.39
CA SER A 434 -7.38 -11.86 2.27
C SER A 434 -7.63 -12.85 3.40
N TRP A 435 -7.77 -12.31 4.61
CA TRP A 435 -8.16 -13.05 5.82
C TRP A 435 -8.85 -12.13 6.84
N ASP A 436 -9.55 -12.74 7.80
CA ASP A 436 -10.16 -12.05 8.92
C ASP A 436 -9.63 -12.65 10.23
N PRO A 437 -8.93 -11.86 11.07
CA PRO A 437 -8.40 -12.33 12.36
C PRO A 437 -9.46 -12.95 13.27
N ALA A 438 -10.71 -12.49 13.16
CA ALA A 438 -11.81 -12.96 14.01
C ALA A 438 -12.36 -14.35 13.62
N THR A 439 -12.03 -14.88 12.44
CA THR A 439 -12.58 -16.14 11.93
C THR A 439 -11.53 -17.10 11.37
N LEU A 440 -10.26 -16.68 11.30
CA LEU A 440 -9.18 -17.49 10.72
C LEU A 440 -8.99 -18.84 11.43
N VAL A 441 -9.03 -18.86 12.76
CA VAL A 441 -8.83 -20.06 13.58
C VAL A 441 -10.14 -20.39 14.30
N PRO A 442 -10.87 -21.42 13.87
CA PRO A 442 -12.03 -21.93 14.60
C PRO A 442 -11.71 -22.19 16.07
N GLY A 443 -12.60 -21.74 16.97
CA GLY A 443 -12.42 -21.86 18.42
C GLY A 443 -11.78 -20.64 19.09
N VAL A 444 -11.18 -19.72 18.33
CA VAL A 444 -10.76 -18.41 18.86
C VAL A 444 -11.93 -17.43 18.69
N PRO A 445 -12.61 -17.01 19.78
CA PRO A 445 -13.70 -16.06 19.65
C PRO A 445 -13.15 -14.68 19.27
N ALA A 446 -13.92 -13.93 18.47
CA ALA A 446 -13.54 -12.57 18.05
C ALA A 446 -13.20 -11.64 19.24
N SER A 447 -13.81 -11.86 20.40
CA SER A 447 -13.55 -11.12 21.64
C SER A 447 -12.20 -11.43 22.29
N ALA A 448 -11.57 -12.57 21.97
CA ALA A 448 -10.21 -12.90 22.40
C ALA A 448 -9.14 -12.22 21.53
N VAL A 449 -9.46 -11.88 20.29
CA VAL A 449 -8.52 -11.21 19.37
C VAL A 449 -8.30 -9.76 19.81
N LEU A 450 -7.11 -9.48 20.34
CA LEU A 450 -6.68 -8.13 20.71
C LEU A 450 -6.29 -7.30 19.49
N GLY A 451 -5.77 -7.96 18.46
CA GLY A 451 -5.42 -7.35 17.19
C GLY A 451 -4.48 -8.19 16.34
N VAL A 452 -3.69 -7.53 15.51
CA VAL A 452 -2.79 -8.17 14.54
C VAL A 452 -1.40 -7.58 14.61
N GLU A 453 -0.42 -8.37 14.16
CA GLU A 453 0.96 -7.92 13.99
C GLU A 453 1.52 -8.41 12.66
N ALA A 454 2.40 -7.60 12.06
CA ALA A 454 3.18 -7.96 10.88
C ALA A 454 4.67 -8.14 11.25
N PRO A 455 5.13 -9.37 11.54
CA PRO A 455 6.51 -9.58 11.92
C PRO A 455 7.49 -9.42 10.75
N MET A 456 8.64 -8.80 10.99
CA MET A 456 9.75 -8.71 10.04
C MET A 456 11.00 -9.38 10.64
N TRP A 457 11.20 -10.65 10.32
CA TRP A 457 12.45 -11.36 10.60
C TRP A 457 13.56 -10.94 9.64
N SER A 458 14.82 -11.06 10.07
CA SER A 458 15.94 -10.43 9.37
C SER A 458 17.08 -11.38 8.97
N GLU A 459 16.89 -12.70 8.90
CA GLU A 459 17.92 -13.66 8.48
C GLU A 459 18.55 -13.31 7.12
N THR A 460 17.77 -12.67 6.24
CA THR A 460 18.19 -12.32 4.87
C THR A 460 18.26 -10.81 4.62
N LEU A 461 17.94 -9.99 5.62
CA LEU A 461 17.78 -8.54 5.46
C LEU A 461 18.92 -7.82 6.17
N THR A 462 19.71 -7.04 5.43
CA THR A 462 20.97 -6.46 5.94
C THR A 462 21.01 -4.94 5.87
N GLN A 463 20.03 -4.32 5.23
CA GLN A 463 19.93 -2.88 5.05
C GLN A 463 18.47 -2.42 4.97
N LEU A 464 18.25 -1.12 5.21
CA LEU A 464 16.91 -0.52 5.18
C LEU A 464 16.14 -0.82 3.89
N ALA A 465 16.79 -0.76 2.73
CA ALA A 465 16.13 -1.05 1.44
C ALA A 465 15.58 -2.49 1.35
N HIS A 466 16.20 -3.45 2.06
CA HIS A 466 15.69 -4.82 2.15
C HIS A 466 14.44 -4.88 3.02
N ILE A 467 14.46 -4.22 4.19
CA ILE A 467 13.30 -4.09 5.07
C ILE A 467 12.13 -3.46 4.31
N GLU A 468 12.38 -2.35 3.61
CA GLU A 468 11.37 -1.64 2.84
C GLU A 468 10.81 -2.52 1.70
N PHE A 469 11.65 -3.19 0.92
CA PHE A 469 11.21 -4.10 -0.16
C PHE A 469 10.32 -5.24 0.34
N MET A 470 10.63 -5.80 1.51
CA MET A 470 9.89 -6.92 2.10
C MET A 470 8.63 -6.47 2.87
N ALA A 471 8.66 -5.26 3.46
CA ALA A 471 7.52 -4.68 4.18
C ALA A 471 6.47 -4.12 3.20
N PHE A 472 6.91 -3.46 2.14
CA PHE A 472 6.04 -2.80 1.19
C PHE A 472 5.85 -3.67 -0.06
N PRO A 473 4.60 -4.08 -0.36
CA PRO A 473 3.37 -3.38 0.02
C PRO A 473 2.45 -4.14 1.02
N ARG A 474 2.95 -5.15 1.74
CA ARG A 474 2.14 -5.98 2.65
C ARG A 474 1.84 -5.33 4.00
N MET A 475 2.72 -4.52 4.55
CA MET A 475 2.50 -3.84 5.83
C MET A 475 1.24 -2.93 5.80
N PRO A 476 0.97 -2.12 4.75
CA PRO A 476 -0.31 -1.43 4.60
C PRO A 476 -1.53 -2.36 4.50
N ALA A 477 -1.37 -3.58 3.96
CA ALA A 477 -2.43 -4.57 3.93
C ALA A 477 -2.79 -5.08 5.33
N ILE A 478 -1.79 -5.38 6.15
CA ILE A 478 -1.97 -5.78 7.55
C ILE A 478 -2.54 -4.62 8.38
N ALA A 479 -2.09 -3.39 8.14
CA ALA A 479 -2.64 -2.21 8.79
C ALA A 479 -4.14 -2.03 8.48
N GLU A 480 -4.59 -2.32 7.26
CA GLU A 480 -6.02 -2.27 6.92
C GLU A 480 -6.83 -3.36 7.62
N ILE A 481 -6.29 -4.58 7.77
CA ILE A 481 -6.90 -5.63 8.60
C ILE A 481 -7.09 -5.17 10.05
N ALA A 482 -6.08 -4.47 10.58
CA ALA A 482 -6.02 -4.00 11.96
C ALA A 482 -6.99 -2.85 12.24
N TRP A 483 -7.13 -1.94 11.28
CA TRP A 483 -7.84 -0.67 11.44
C TRP A 483 -9.27 -0.70 10.91
N SER A 484 -9.48 -1.15 9.68
CA SER A 484 -10.76 -0.97 8.99
C SER A 484 -11.81 -1.98 9.46
N PRO A 485 -13.10 -1.59 9.47
CA PRO A 485 -14.18 -2.54 9.74
C PRO A 485 -14.19 -3.62 8.67
N GLN A 486 -14.46 -4.87 9.06
CA GLN A 486 -14.47 -6.01 8.15
C GLN A 486 -15.39 -5.81 6.93
N SER A 487 -16.53 -5.13 7.12
CA SER A 487 -17.51 -4.85 6.08
C SER A 487 -17.03 -3.86 5.01
N ALA A 488 -16.02 -3.04 5.28
CA ALA A 488 -15.45 -2.10 4.32
C ALA A 488 -14.26 -2.67 3.52
N ARG A 489 -13.77 -3.85 3.94
CA ARG A 489 -12.60 -4.49 3.32
C ARG A 489 -13.00 -5.27 2.07
N SER A 490 -12.29 -5.04 0.98
CA SER A 490 -12.41 -5.79 -0.27
C SER A 490 -11.09 -5.74 -1.01
N TRP A 491 -10.61 -6.91 -1.46
CA TRP A 491 -9.35 -6.99 -2.20
C TRP A 491 -9.36 -6.12 -3.46
N ASP A 492 -10.47 -6.14 -4.21
CA ASP A 492 -10.57 -5.45 -5.49
C ASP A 492 -10.49 -3.93 -5.35
N THR A 493 -11.07 -3.38 -4.28
CA THR A 493 -10.99 -1.94 -4.01
C THR A 493 -9.71 -1.56 -3.27
N PHE A 494 -9.20 -2.45 -2.40
CA PHE A 494 -7.94 -2.26 -1.69
C PHE A 494 -6.76 -2.17 -2.65
N ARG A 495 -6.62 -3.10 -3.61
CA ARG A 495 -5.47 -3.09 -4.54
C ARG A 495 -5.39 -1.80 -5.37
N VAL A 496 -6.51 -1.16 -5.67
CA VAL A 496 -6.53 0.15 -6.34
C VAL A 496 -6.00 1.26 -5.42
N ARG A 497 -6.48 1.31 -4.16
CA ARG A 497 -6.00 2.29 -3.15
C ARG A 497 -4.53 2.07 -2.79
N LEU A 498 -4.09 0.81 -2.76
CA LEU A 498 -2.70 0.42 -2.56
C LEU A 498 -1.83 0.83 -3.75
N GLY A 499 -2.31 0.60 -4.98
CA GLY A 499 -1.63 1.03 -6.21
C GLY A 499 -1.39 2.55 -6.24
N ALA A 500 -2.32 3.33 -5.69
CA ALA A 500 -2.19 4.79 -5.53
C ALA A 500 -1.14 5.22 -4.49
N GLN A 501 -0.65 4.30 -3.64
CA GLN A 501 0.45 4.59 -2.71
C GLN A 501 1.82 4.57 -3.40
N GLY A 502 1.96 3.88 -4.54
CA GLY A 502 3.24 3.77 -5.27
C GLY A 502 3.94 5.13 -5.51
N PRO A 503 3.27 6.13 -6.08
CA PRO A 503 3.84 7.47 -6.25
C PRO A 503 4.29 8.13 -4.94
N ARG A 504 3.58 7.85 -3.85
CA ARG A 504 3.88 8.38 -2.52
C ARG A 504 5.16 7.77 -1.97
N TRP A 505 5.29 6.45 -2.08
CA TRP A 505 6.50 5.72 -1.69
C TRP A 505 7.71 6.15 -2.52
N THR A 506 7.53 6.35 -3.83
CA THR A 506 8.58 6.91 -4.69
C THR A 506 9.02 8.29 -4.20
N ALA A 507 8.10 9.22 -3.92
CA ALA A 507 8.43 10.55 -3.40
C ALA A 507 9.13 10.51 -2.03
N GLN A 508 8.82 9.50 -1.21
CA GLN A 508 9.45 9.27 0.09
C GLN A 508 10.80 8.55 0.00
N GLY A 509 11.16 8.01 -1.18
CA GLY A 509 12.34 7.18 -1.38
C GLY A 509 12.25 5.81 -0.69
N ILE A 510 11.06 5.20 -0.65
CA ILE A 510 10.82 3.87 -0.07
C ILE A 510 10.98 2.82 -1.15
N SER A 511 11.83 1.82 -0.91
CA SER A 511 11.91 0.61 -1.75
C SER A 511 10.67 -0.26 -1.57
N PHE A 512 10.09 -0.81 -2.64
CA PHE A 512 8.92 -1.68 -2.51
C PHE A 512 8.81 -2.69 -3.65
N TYR A 513 8.21 -3.84 -3.36
CA TYR A 513 7.89 -4.85 -4.36
C TYR A 513 6.67 -4.42 -5.19
N ARG A 514 6.86 -4.28 -6.51
CA ARG A 514 5.78 -3.98 -7.46
C ARG A 514 5.03 -5.25 -7.85
N SER A 515 4.20 -5.75 -6.93
CA SER A 515 3.38 -6.94 -7.17
C SER A 515 2.53 -6.81 -8.45
N PRO A 516 2.48 -7.85 -9.31
CA PRO A 516 1.63 -7.87 -10.50
C PRO A 516 0.13 -7.92 -10.15
N GLN A 517 -0.22 -8.19 -8.89
CA GLN A 517 -1.62 -8.23 -8.43
C GLN A 517 -2.21 -6.82 -8.23
N VAL A 518 -1.35 -5.80 -8.15
CA VAL A 518 -1.69 -4.43 -7.81
C VAL A 518 -1.57 -3.54 -9.06
N PRO A 519 -2.62 -2.77 -9.42
CA PRO A 519 -2.54 -1.81 -10.52
C PRO A 519 -1.80 -0.55 -10.05
N TRP A 520 -0.46 -0.59 -10.09
CA TRP A 520 0.38 0.53 -9.65
C TRP A 520 0.09 1.79 -10.45
N ALA A 521 -0.29 2.86 -9.75
CA ALA A 521 -0.28 4.18 -10.35
C ALA A 521 1.18 4.54 -10.64
N THR A 522 1.46 4.95 -11.87
CA THR A 522 2.74 5.58 -12.15
C THR A 522 2.78 6.90 -11.41
N ALA A 523 3.93 7.25 -10.83
CA ALA A 523 4.11 8.59 -10.33
C ALA A 523 3.82 9.56 -11.48
N PRO A 524 3.17 10.72 -11.25
CA PRO A 524 3.28 11.81 -12.20
C PRO A 524 4.78 12.05 -12.32
N PRO A 525 5.37 11.78 -13.47
CA PRO A 525 6.80 11.96 -13.61
C PRO A 525 7.07 13.45 -13.50
N THR A 526 8.23 13.83 -13.01
CA THR A 526 8.66 15.23 -13.02
C THR A 526 8.47 15.81 -14.43
N GLY A 527 7.50 16.72 -14.59
CA GLY A 527 7.20 17.33 -15.88
C GLY A 527 6.22 16.58 -16.81
N GLY A 528 5.55 15.50 -16.36
CA GLY A 528 4.50 14.82 -17.13
C GLY A 528 4.98 13.81 -18.18
N ARG A 529 6.16 13.21 -17.99
CA ARG A 529 6.85 12.30 -18.94
C ARG A 529 6.95 10.85 -18.43
N VAL A 530 6.23 9.88 -18.98
CA VAL A 530 6.27 8.47 -18.58
C VAL A 530 7.67 7.86 -18.77
N GLU A 531 8.23 7.25 -17.71
CA GLU A 531 9.49 6.49 -17.77
C GLU A 531 9.37 5.33 -18.76
N ALA A 532 10.35 5.17 -19.66
CA ALA A 532 10.28 4.14 -20.70
C ALA A 532 10.37 2.74 -20.11
N GLU A 533 11.13 2.56 -19.01
CA GLU A 533 11.25 1.29 -18.29
C GLU A 533 9.99 0.91 -17.51
N SER A 534 8.98 1.78 -17.48
CA SER A 534 7.66 1.46 -16.93
C SER A 534 6.78 0.66 -17.92
N TYR A 535 7.37 0.06 -18.96
CA TYR A 535 6.64 -0.77 -19.90
C TYR A 535 5.99 -1.97 -19.20
N THR A 536 4.85 -2.39 -19.72
CA THR A 536 4.03 -3.50 -19.20
C THR A 536 4.15 -4.77 -20.03
N SER A 537 4.71 -4.65 -21.23
CA SER A 537 5.02 -5.74 -22.15
C SER A 537 6.17 -5.30 -23.06
N GLN A 538 6.97 -6.25 -23.53
CA GLN A 538 8.14 -5.94 -24.36
C GLN A 538 8.57 -7.12 -25.23
N SER A 539 9.41 -6.84 -26.23
CA SER A 539 10.24 -7.83 -26.93
C SER A 539 11.66 -7.26 -27.14
N GLY A 540 12.67 -8.05 -26.74
CA GLY A 540 14.09 -7.85 -27.03
C GLY A 540 14.86 -6.82 -26.19
N VAL A 541 14.18 -5.95 -25.42
CA VAL A 541 14.84 -4.86 -24.70
C VAL A 541 15.26 -5.23 -23.27
N GLN A 542 16.11 -4.40 -22.66
CA GLN A 542 16.53 -4.51 -21.26
C GLN A 542 16.44 -3.18 -20.51
N ILE A 543 16.29 -3.27 -19.19
CA ILE A 543 16.40 -2.11 -18.31
C ILE A 543 17.88 -1.94 -17.94
N VAL A 544 18.41 -0.75 -18.15
CA VAL A 544 19.82 -0.41 -17.91
C VAL A 544 19.90 0.72 -16.89
N ALA A 545 20.66 0.51 -15.81
CA ALA A 545 20.90 1.55 -14.82
C ALA A 545 21.71 2.71 -15.42
N ASP A 546 21.25 3.93 -15.19
CA ASP A 546 21.89 5.16 -15.67
C ASP A 546 21.62 6.32 -14.72
N ALA A 547 22.67 6.84 -14.08
CA ALA A 547 22.54 8.00 -13.21
C ALA A 547 22.11 9.29 -13.93
N ALA A 548 22.25 9.36 -15.26
CA ALA A 548 21.84 10.51 -16.07
C ALA A 548 20.39 10.43 -16.61
N ALA A 549 19.70 9.33 -16.36
CA ALA A 549 18.28 9.12 -16.64
C ALA A 549 17.40 9.74 -15.53
N HIS A 550 16.21 10.25 -15.86
CA HIS A 550 15.33 10.91 -14.88
C HIS A 550 14.80 9.96 -13.79
N GLY A 551 14.74 8.65 -14.08
CA GLY A 551 14.40 7.58 -13.13
C GLY A 551 15.59 6.76 -12.61
N GLY A 552 16.83 7.11 -12.99
CA GLY A 552 18.02 6.31 -12.69
C GLY A 552 18.16 5.02 -13.51
N ASN A 553 17.22 4.75 -14.41
CA ASN A 553 17.22 3.65 -15.36
C ASN A 553 16.73 4.13 -16.72
N ARG A 554 17.02 3.36 -17.76
CA ARG A 554 16.53 3.58 -19.13
C ARG A 554 16.24 2.24 -19.79
N VAL A 555 15.51 2.25 -20.90
CA VAL A 555 15.36 1.09 -21.79
C VAL A 555 16.50 1.10 -22.81
N GLY A 556 17.29 0.04 -22.83
CA GLY A 556 18.40 -0.11 -23.78
C GLY A 556 18.48 -1.52 -24.37
N TYR A 557 19.59 -1.79 -25.06
CA TYR A 557 19.78 -3.00 -25.90
C TYR A 557 18.70 -3.12 -26.99
N ILE A 558 18.27 -1.98 -27.53
CA ILE A 558 17.20 -1.92 -28.51
C ILE A 558 17.74 -2.32 -29.89
N ASP A 559 17.20 -3.41 -30.44
CA ASP A 559 17.49 -3.89 -31.78
C ASP A 559 16.32 -3.62 -32.75
N ALA A 560 16.58 -3.72 -34.06
CA ALA A 560 15.54 -3.56 -35.06
C ALA A 560 14.49 -4.69 -34.97
N GLY A 561 13.23 -4.32 -34.72
CA GLY A 561 12.11 -5.25 -34.53
C GLY A 561 11.62 -5.35 -33.08
N ASP A 562 12.39 -4.81 -32.13
CA ASP A 562 12.01 -4.75 -30.72
C ASP A 562 10.87 -3.77 -30.47
N TRP A 563 10.20 -3.94 -29.34
CA TRP A 563 9.07 -3.09 -28.96
C TRP A 563 8.82 -3.09 -27.45
N ILE A 564 8.15 -2.04 -26.98
CA ILE A 564 7.62 -1.92 -25.61
C ILE A 564 6.17 -1.42 -25.63
N GLY A 565 5.34 -1.93 -24.72
CA GLY A 565 3.91 -1.64 -24.64
C GLY A 565 3.46 -1.18 -23.24
N PHE A 566 2.51 -0.25 -23.18
CA PHE A 566 2.08 0.41 -21.95
C PHE A 566 0.56 0.30 -21.77
N SER A 567 0.10 -0.73 -21.05
CA SER A 567 -1.34 -0.98 -20.84
C SER A 567 -2.05 0.17 -20.12
N GLY A 568 -1.35 0.90 -19.25
CA GLY A 568 -1.87 2.06 -18.52
C GLY A 568 -1.77 3.41 -19.26
N VAL A 569 -1.17 3.46 -20.46
CA VAL A 569 -0.99 4.71 -21.22
C VAL A 569 -1.84 4.66 -22.48
N SER A 570 -2.91 5.45 -22.51
CA SER A 570 -3.81 5.53 -23.67
C SER A 570 -3.35 6.57 -24.70
N VAL A 571 -3.45 6.18 -25.97
CA VAL A 571 -3.25 7.07 -27.13
C VAL A 571 -4.52 7.80 -27.56
N ALA A 572 -5.66 7.53 -26.92
CA ALA A 572 -6.92 8.22 -27.20
C ALA A 572 -6.83 9.72 -26.85
N GLY A 573 -7.21 10.56 -27.82
CA GLY A 573 -7.16 12.03 -27.68
C GLY A 573 -5.75 12.63 -27.66
N ARG A 574 -4.72 11.83 -27.95
CA ARG A 574 -3.33 12.29 -28.04
C ARG A 574 -3.00 12.76 -29.44
N THR A 575 -2.23 13.84 -29.53
CA THR A 575 -1.90 14.54 -30.77
C THR A 575 -0.40 14.63 -31.02
N GLY A 576 0.43 14.28 -30.05
CA GLY A 576 1.88 14.32 -30.18
C GLY A 576 2.58 13.40 -29.19
N PHE A 577 3.81 13.04 -29.53
CA PHE A 577 4.70 12.18 -28.76
C PHE A 577 6.10 12.80 -28.73
N THR A 578 6.74 12.82 -27.57
CA THR A 578 8.14 13.25 -27.40
C THR A 578 8.86 12.21 -26.55
N ALA A 579 10.04 11.74 -26.94
CA ALA A 579 10.86 10.83 -26.16
C ALA A 579 12.23 11.44 -25.87
N ARG A 580 12.75 11.23 -24.66
CA ARG A 580 14.13 11.52 -24.29
C ARG A 580 14.96 10.29 -24.60
N VAL A 581 15.92 10.42 -25.50
CA VAL A 581 16.66 9.30 -26.08
C VAL A 581 18.16 9.57 -26.05
N SER A 582 18.95 8.51 -26.05
CA SER A 582 20.41 8.57 -26.24
C SER A 582 20.86 7.56 -27.30
N SER A 583 21.89 7.90 -28.08
CA SER A 583 22.46 6.98 -29.08
C SER A 583 23.94 7.27 -29.26
N GLY A 584 24.76 6.21 -29.22
CA GLY A 584 26.18 6.27 -29.58
C GLY A 584 26.46 6.08 -31.08
N GLY A 585 25.44 5.76 -31.89
CA GLY A 585 25.58 5.38 -33.30
C GLY A 585 24.69 6.18 -34.24
N THR A 586 24.37 5.63 -35.41
CA THR A 586 23.49 6.27 -36.41
C THR A 586 22.02 6.36 -35.98
N GLY A 587 21.66 5.78 -34.83
CA GLY A 587 20.31 5.80 -34.30
C GLY A 587 19.37 4.81 -35.00
N GLY A 588 18.07 5.12 -34.94
CA GLY A 588 17.01 4.34 -35.53
C GLY A 588 15.72 5.15 -35.58
N THR A 589 14.56 4.51 -35.53
CA THR A 589 13.25 5.16 -35.53
C THR A 589 12.35 4.56 -34.47
N ILE A 590 11.67 5.44 -33.72
CA ILE A 590 10.59 5.07 -32.82
C ILE A 590 9.27 5.22 -33.58
N GLN A 591 8.53 4.14 -33.71
CA GLN A 591 7.18 4.10 -34.24
C GLN A 591 6.17 4.07 -33.10
N VAL A 592 5.24 5.03 -33.08
CA VAL A 592 4.16 5.10 -32.09
C VAL A 592 2.93 4.37 -32.65
N ARG A 593 2.46 3.34 -31.97
CA ARG A 593 1.38 2.45 -32.44
C ARG A 593 0.24 2.32 -31.42
N SER A 594 -0.94 1.99 -31.95
CA SER A 594 -2.20 1.87 -31.22
C SER A 594 -2.53 0.41 -30.92
N GLY A 595 -2.75 0.06 -29.65
CA GLY A 595 -3.34 -1.21 -29.20
C GLY A 595 -2.43 -2.44 -29.23
N SER A 596 -1.49 -2.54 -30.17
CA SER A 596 -0.49 -3.62 -30.22
C SER A 596 0.77 -3.20 -30.99
N ALA A 597 1.85 -3.99 -30.89
CA ALA A 597 3.08 -3.77 -31.65
C ALA A 597 2.88 -3.87 -33.19
N THR A 598 1.86 -4.61 -33.65
CA THR A 598 1.47 -4.68 -35.07
C THR A 598 0.27 -3.79 -35.40
N GLY A 599 -0.22 -3.02 -34.43
CA GLY A 599 -1.39 -2.17 -34.56
C GLY A 599 -1.14 -0.92 -35.44
N PRO A 600 -2.17 -0.10 -35.68
CA PRO A 600 -2.08 1.08 -36.53
C PRO A 600 -0.92 2.00 -36.14
N LEU A 601 -0.15 2.45 -37.13
CA LEU A 601 0.93 3.43 -36.96
C LEU A 601 0.34 4.82 -36.81
N LEU A 602 0.58 5.46 -35.67
CA LEU A 602 0.04 6.78 -35.34
C LEU A 602 1.02 7.90 -35.70
N GLY A 603 2.32 7.66 -35.52
CA GLY A 603 3.39 8.60 -35.81
C GLY A 603 4.75 7.90 -35.77
N SER A 604 5.79 8.58 -36.25
CA SER A 604 7.16 8.05 -36.20
C SER A 604 8.17 9.18 -36.04
N VAL A 605 9.27 8.91 -35.34
CA VAL A 605 10.34 9.87 -35.11
C VAL A 605 11.71 9.21 -35.24
N ALA A 606 12.63 9.84 -35.96
CA ALA A 606 14.01 9.40 -36.06
C ALA A 606 14.80 9.80 -34.82
N VAL A 607 15.63 8.89 -34.32
CA VAL A 607 16.57 9.14 -33.22
C VAL A 607 17.93 9.50 -33.81
N PRO A 608 18.48 10.70 -33.56
CA PRO A 608 19.80 11.09 -34.05
C PRO A 608 20.91 10.50 -33.17
N ASN A 609 22.15 10.54 -33.66
CA ASN A 609 23.33 10.35 -32.81
C ASN A 609 23.37 11.48 -31.76
N THR A 610 23.34 11.14 -30.48
CA THR A 610 23.35 12.12 -29.38
C THR A 610 24.74 12.36 -28.81
N GLY A 611 25.76 11.68 -29.33
CA GLY A 611 27.15 11.77 -28.87
C GLY A 611 27.51 10.73 -27.80
N GLY A 612 26.61 9.79 -27.46
CA GLY A 612 26.86 8.69 -26.53
C GLY A 612 25.61 8.27 -25.74
N TYR A 613 25.63 7.06 -25.19
CA TYR A 613 24.49 6.48 -24.44
C TYR A 613 24.18 7.16 -23.09
N GLY A 614 25.08 8.01 -22.58
CA GLY A 614 24.81 8.89 -21.42
C GLY A 614 24.45 10.33 -21.79
N THR A 615 24.35 10.65 -23.09
CA THR A 615 24.02 12.00 -23.58
C THR A 615 22.63 11.97 -24.19
N TYR A 616 21.70 12.75 -23.63
CA TYR A 616 20.29 12.68 -23.99
C TYR A 616 19.83 13.88 -24.83
N ALA A 617 18.88 13.60 -25.73
CA ALA A 617 18.16 14.62 -26.50
C ALA A 617 16.68 14.24 -26.60
N ASP A 618 15.81 15.24 -26.72
CA ASP A 618 14.39 15.03 -27.01
C ASP A 618 14.15 14.90 -28.51
N VAL A 619 13.32 13.93 -28.89
CA VAL A 619 12.83 13.74 -30.26
C VAL A 619 11.31 13.69 -30.24
N SER A 620 10.64 14.35 -31.20
CA SER A 620 9.18 14.48 -31.20
C SER A 620 8.53 14.16 -32.56
N THR A 621 7.28 13.73 -32.53
CA THR A 621 6.42 13.57 -33.71
C THR A 621 4.96 13.84 -33.40
N GLY A 622 4.20 14.23 -34.43
CA GLY A 622 2.74 14.34 -34.34
C GLY A 622 2.09 12.96 -34.40
N LEU A 623 0.93 12.83 -33.75
CA LEU A 623 0.13 11.60 -33.77
C LEU A 623 -1.17 11.79 -34.53
N SER A 624 -1.47 10.85 -35.41
CA SER A 624 -2.83 10.64 -35.91
C SER A 624 -3.71 9.99 -34.84
N ALA A 625 -5.03 10.08 -35.01
CA ALA A 625 -5.99 9.57 -34.02
C ALA A 625 -5.82 8.06 -33.78
N GLY A 626 -5.67 7.67 -32.52
CA GLY A 626 -5.57 6.29 -32.07
C GLY A 626 -6.56 5.96 -30.96
N THR A 627 -6.74 4.66 -30.69
CA THR A 627 -7.55 4.12 -29.60
C THR A 627 -6.80 2.99 -28.87
N GLY A 628 -7.09 2.77 -27.59
CA GLY A 628 -6.40 1.78 -26.76
C GLY A 628 -5.02 2.21 -26.25
N SER A 629 -4.20 1.21 -25.89
CA SER A 629 -2.90 1.35 -25.23
C SER A 629 -1.77 1.74 -26.20
N LEU A 630 -0.76 2.43 -25.67
CA LEU A 630 0.45 2.83 -26.41
C LEU A 630 1.39 1.64 -26.62
N PHE A 631 1.92 1.50 -27.84
CA PHE A 631 3.08 0.66 -28.17
C PHE A 631 4.14 1.49 -28.89
N LEU A 632 5.41 1.28 -28.54
CA LEU A 632 6.56 1.82 -29.23
C LEU A 632 7.30 0.68 -29.92
N VAL A 633 7.51 0.79 -31.23
CA VAL A 633 8.22 -0.21 -32.04
C VAL A 633 9.47 0.41 -32.65
N PHE A 634 10.57 -0.32 -32.60
CA PHE A 634 11.87 0.18 -32.96
C PHE A 634 12.32 -0.39 -34.30
N THR A 635 12.67 0.49 -35.23
CA THR A 635 13.12 0.10 -36.58
C THR A 635 14.44 0.75 -36.92
N GLY A 636 15.31 0.06 -37.65
CA GLY A 636 16.62 0.55 -38.03
C GLY A 636 17.45 -0.54 -38.72
N SER A 637 18.74 -0.30 -38.86
CA SER A 637 19.70 -1.27 -39.40
C SER A 637 20.69 -1.69 -38.31
N GLY A 638 20.70 -2.99 -37.97
CA GLY A 638 21.61 -3.55 -36.95
C GLY A 638 21.02 -3.54 -35.53
N GLY A 639 21.87 -3.85 -34.56
CA GLY A 639 21.54 -3.87 -33.14
C GLY A 639 22.16 -2.71 -32.35
N GLY A 640 21.58 -2.37 -31.20
CA GLY A 640 22.00 -1.24 -30.36
C GLY A 640 21.64 0.12 -30.97
N LEU A 641 20.42 0.28 -31.46
CA LEU A 641 19.96 1.46 -32.17
C LEU A 641 20.09 2.74 -31.31
N PHE A 642 19.50 2.74 -30.13
CA PHE A 642 19.45 3.85 -29.17
C PHE A 642 18.88 3.33 -27.83
N ASP A 643 18.92 4.16 -26.79
CA ASP A 643 18.24 3.95 -25.52
C ASP A 643 17.15 5.02 -25.32
N ILE A 644 16.11 4.69 -24.56
CA ILE A 644 15.02 5.62 -24.21
C ILE A 644 14.97 5.75 -22.69
N ASP A 645 15.04 6.99 -22.20
CA ASP A 645 14.85 7.32 -20.78
C ASP A 645 13.35 7.44 -20.46
N ASP A 646 12.69 8.45 -21.03
CA ASP A 646 11.28 8.73 -20.78
C ASP A 646 10.57 9.22 -22.05
N PHE A 647 9.24 9.39 -21.99
CA PHE A 647 8.46 10.00 -23.05
C PHE A 647 7.21 10.74 -22.55
N ALA A 648 6.72 11.71 -23.32
CA ALA A 648 5.48 12.45 -23.07
C ALA A 648 4.50 12.31 -24.24
N LEU A 649 3.21 12.37 -23.92
CA LEU A 649 2.12 12.49 -24.88
C LEU A 649 1.42 13.84 -24.72
N THR A 650 1.20 14.56 -25.82
CA THR A 650 0.40 15.80 -25.82
C THR A 650 -1.02 15.52 -26.27
N GLY A 651 -1.99 16.32 -25.81
CA GLY A 651 -3.42 16.14 -26.07
C GLY A 651 -4.17 15.65 -24.83
N ALA A 652 -5.45 16.04 -24.69
CA ALA A 652 -6.26 15.72 -23.52
C ALA A 652 -6.80 14.28 -23.60
N THR A 653 -6.68 13.52 -22.51
CA THR A 653 -7.41 12.25 -22.37
C THR A 653 -8.91 12.56 -22.33
N PRO A 654 -9.72 12.03 -23.27
CA PRO A 654 -11.16 12.17 -23.15
C PRO A 654 -11.61 11.45 -21.86
N PRO A 655 -12.49 12.04 -21.04
CA PRO A 655 -13.05 11.33 -19.91
C PRO A 655 -13.69 10.02 -20.37
N ALA A 656 -13.54 8.96 -19.58
CA ALA A 656 -14.13 7.65 -19.87
C ALA A 656 -15.67 7.74 -19.74
N THR A 657 -16.33 8.13 -20.83
CA THR A 657 -17.79 8.22 -20.91
C THR A 657 -18.39 6.82 -20.93
N ASN A 658 -19.30 6.52 -20.00
CA ASN A 658 -20.15 5.33 -20.10
C ASN A 658 -21.08 5.52 -21.31
N LEU A 659 -20.80 4.81 -22.39
CA LEU A 659 -21.52 4.87 -23.66
C LEU A 659 -22.95 4.31 -23.56
N ALA A 660 -23.22 3.47 -22.55
CA ALA A 660 -24.53 2.89 -22.28
C ALA A 660 -25.41 3.79 -21.39
N LEU A 661 -24.83 4.82 -20.76
CA LEU A 661 -25.55 5.69 -19.83
C LEU A 661 -26.75 6.37 -20.50
N ASN A 662 -27.93 6.20 -19.89
CA ASN A 662 -29.24 6.71 -20.33
C ASN A 662 -29.61 6.32 -21.77
N LYS A 663 -29.07 5.20 -22.26
CA LYS A 663 -29.37 4.69 -23.60
C LYS A 663 -30.64 3.84 -23.60
N PRO A 664 -31.36 3.75 -24.75
CA PRO A 664 -32.49 2.86 -24.88
C PRO A 664 -32.09 1.41 -24.56
N ALA A 665 -32.76 0.83 -23.58
CA ALA A 665 -32.55 -0.55 -23.16
C ALA A 665 -33.84 -1.36 -23.29
N THR A 666 -33.69 -2.63 -23.67
CA THR A 666 -34.78 -3.59 -23.85
C THR A 666 -34.35 -4.92 -23.25
N ALA A 667 -35.28 -5.70 -22.73
CA ALA A 667 -34.99 -7.00 -22.14
C ALA A 667 -36.10 -8.01 -22.47
N ASP A 668 -35.85 -9.29 -22.16
CA ASP A 668 -36.81 -10.37 -22.36
C ASP A 668 -38.07 -10.22 -21.49
N SER A 669 -37.90 -9.84 -20.22
CA SER A 669 -38.98 -9.65 -19.26
C SER A 669 -38.57 -8.71 -18.12
N ARG A 670 -39.50 -8.41 -17.21
CA ARG A 670 -39.25 -7.69 -15.95
C ARG A 670 -39.96 -8.36 -14.77
N CYS A 671 -39.33 -8.42 -13.59
CA CYS A 671 -39.93 -9.01 -12.37
C CYS A 671 -41.04 -8.12 -11.78
N ALA A 672 -40.87 -6.79 -11.85
CA ALA A 672 -41.84 -5.80 -11.41
C ALA A 672 -41.89 -4.63 -12.41
N THR A 673 -42.96 -3.82 -12.35
CA THR A 673 -43.13 -2.66 -13.25
C THR A 673 -41.99 -1.66 -13.13
N THR A 674 -41.42 -1.51 -11.94
CA THR A 674 -40.30 -0.59 -11.63
C THR A 674 -38.91 -1.17 -11.92
N GLU A 675 -38.79 -2.47 -12.21
CA GLU A 675 -37.51 -3.17 -12.38
C GLU A 675 -37.19 -3.45 -13.86
N GLY A 676 -37.40 -2.44 -14.70
CA GLY A 676 -37.20 -2.53 -16.15
C GLY A 676 -35.73 -2.39 -16.61
N PRO A 677 -35.43 -2.71 -17.87
CA PRO A 677 -34.09 -2.60 -18.46
C PRO A 677 -33.49 -1.19 -18.38
N GLU A 678 -34.33 -0.15 -18.37
CA GLU A 678 -33.92 1.25 -18.19
C GLU A 678 -33.18 1.52 -16.87
N LYS A 679 -33.38 0.67 -15.86
CA LYS A 679 -32.70 0.78 -14.56
C LYS A 679 -31.26 0.31 -14.61
N ALA A 680 -30.93 -0.59 -15.53
CA ALA A 680 -29.58 -1.13 -15.66
C ALA A 680 -28.64 -0.21 -16.47
N VAL A 681 -29.06 1.01 -16.80
CA VAL A 681 -28.28 1.94 -17.63
C VAL A 681 -28.45 3.39 -17.17
N ASN A 682 -29.00 3.62 -15.98
CA ASN A 682 -29.32 4.97 -15.50
C ASN A 682 -28.13 5.61 -14.75
N GLY A 683 -27.06 4.85 -14.52
CA GLY A 683 -25.85 5.29 -13.83
C GLY A 683 -25.98 5.24 -12.31
N THR A 684 -26.97 4.53 -11.76
CA THR A 684 -27.20 4.44 -10.32
C THR A 684 -27.26 3.00 -9.84
N THR A 685 -26.77 2.76 -8.62
CA THR A 685 -26.92 1.47 -7.91
C THR A 685 -27.53 1.64 -6.52
N ASN A 686 -27.89 2.87 -6.16
CA ASN A 686 -28.24 3.26 -4.80
C ASN A 686 -29.75 3.51 -4.62
N GLY A 687 -30.58 3.30 -5.65
CA GLY A 687 -32.03 3.47 -5.55
C GLY A 687 -32.77 2.31 -4.87
N GLY A 688 -32.04 1.40 -4.21
CA GLY A 688 -32.59 0.23 -3.52
C GLY A 688 -33.07 -0.85 -4.48
N ASN A 689 -33.98 -1.72 -4.04
CA ASN A 689 -34.41 -2.88 -4.83
C ASN A 689 -35.09 -2.52 -6.16
N ALA A 690 -35.68 -1.33 -6.29
CA ALA A 690 -36.34 -0.91 -7.53
C ALA A 690 -35.37 -0.35 -8.59
N ASP A 691 -34.07 -0.24 -8.29
CA ASP A 691 -33.05 0.35 -9.15
C ASP A 691 -32.22 -0.69 -9.89
N LYS A 692 -32.90 -1.73 -10.39
CA LYS A 692 -32.29 -2.81 -11.15
C LYS A 692 -33.19 -3.25 -12.29
N TRP A 693 -32.60 -3.81 -13.33
CA TRP A 693 -33.32 -4.74 -14.18
C TRP A 693 -33.40 -6.10 -13.49
N CYS A 694 -34.60 -6.68 -13.43
CA CYS A 694 -34.80 -8.03 -12.92
C CYS A 694 -35.57 -8.87 -13.94
N SER A 695 -35.20 -10.14 -14.15
CA SER A 695 -35.92 -11.05 -15.05
C SER A 695 -36.07 -12.47 -14.50
N VAL A 696 -37.31 -12.94 -14.43
CA VAL A 696 -37.68 -14.36 -14.18
C VAL A 696 -38.05 -15.10 -15.46
N GLY A 697 -38.02 -14.43 -16.62
CA GLY A 697 -38.33 -15.02 -17.92
C GLY A 697 -37.41 -16.19 -18.30
N ALA A 698 -37.83 -17.03 -19.24
CA ALA A 698 -37.08 -18.23 -19.62
C ALA A 698 -35.76 -17.94 -20.35
N SER A 699 -35.61 -16.76 -20.98
CA SER A 699 -34.46 -16.43 -21.83
C SER A 699 -33.44 -15.48 -21.18
N LYS A 700 -33.87 -14.64 -20.22
CA LYS A 700 -33.05 -13.75 -19.38
C LYS A 700 -31.97 -12.97 -20.14
N TRP A 701 -32.37 -12.01 -20.96
CA TRP A 701 -31.41 -11.15 -21.66
C TRP A 701 -31.74 -9.66 -21.52
N LEU A 702 -30.68 -8.85 -21.48
CA LEU A 702 -30.72 -7.39 -21.45
C LEU A 702 -29.92 -6.85 -22.65
N ARG A 703 -30.49 -5.91 -23.40
CA ARG A 703 -29.89 -5.27 -24.58
C ARG A 703 -29.92 -3.76 -24.46
N VAL A 704 -28.83 -3.10 -24.85
CA VAL A 704 -28.70 -1.64 -24.92
C VAL A 704 -28.40 -1.21 -26.36
N ASP A 705 -29.09 -0.19 -26.87
CA ASP A 705 -28.79 0.50 -28.13
C ASP A 705 -27.94 1.76 -27.83
N LEU A 706 -26.66 1.73 -28.20
CA LEU A 706 -25.72 2.85 -28.02
C LEU A 706 -26.07 4.08 -28.87
N SER A 707 -27.13 4.00 -29.68
CA SER A 707 -27.64 5.02 -30.62
C SER A 707 -26.79 5.22 -31.87
N ALA A 708 -25.50 4.85 -31.83
CA ALA A 708 -24.59 4.88 -32.96
C ALA A 708 -23.56 3.75 -32.85
N SER A 709 -23.08 3.27 -34.00
CA SER A 709 -21.97 2.31 -34.06
C SER A 709 -20.71 2.95 -33.49
N THR A 710 -20.24 2.43 -32.35
CA THR A 710 -19.13 2.98 -31.57
C THR A 710 -18.14 1.85 -31.26
N ALA A 711 -16.84 2.16 -31.18
CA ALA A 711 -15.84 1.20 -30.75
C ALA A 711 -15.94 1.00 -29.22
N VAL A 712 -16.22 -0.23 -28.79
CA VAL A 712 -16.29 -0.63 -27.38
C VAL A 712 -15.18 -1.64 -27.11
N GLY A 713 -14.43 -1.47 -26.03
CA GLY A 713 -13.38 -2.42 -25.60
C GLY A 713 -13.52 -2.88 -24.16
N ARG A 714 -14.45 -2.29 -23.41
CA ARG A 714 -14.69 -2.66 -22.01
C ARG A 714 -16.15 -2.57 -21.67
N VAL A 715 -16.64 -3.60 -21.00
CA VAL A 715 -18.01 -3.68 -20.46
C VAL A 715 -17.94 -3.95 -18.97
N VAL A 716 -18.76 -3.25 -18.19
CA VAL A 716 -18.87 -3.46 -16.74
C VAL A 716 -20.31 -3.84 -16.42
N VAL A 717 -20.48 -4.88 -15.62
CA VAL A 717 -21.79 -5.33 -15.15
C VAL A 717 -21.80 -5.26 -13.63
N ARG A 718 -22.76 -4.53 -13.05
CA ARG A 718 -23.01 -4.48 -11.62
C ARG A 718 -24.19 -5.38 -11.29
N HIS A 719 -23.95 -6.36 -10.43
CA HIS A 719 -24.89 -7.42 -10.06
C HIS A 719 -25.71 -7.03 -8.82
N ALA A 720 -26.59 -7.93 -8.36
CA ALA A 720 -27.45 -7.73 -7.19
C ALA A 720 -26.69 -7.16 -5.95
N GLY A 721 -25.53 -7.72 -5.61
CA GLY A 721 -24.73 -7.28 -4.47
C GLY A 721 -24.13 -5.88 -4.61
N ALA A 722 -23.98 -5.36 -5.83
CA ALA A 722 -23.55 -3.97 -6.02
C ALA A 722 -24.65 -2.97 -5.67
N GLY A 723 -25.91 -3.38 -5.73
CA GLY A 723 -27.07 -2.57 -5.34
C GLY A 723 -27.56 -2.79 -3.91
N GLY A 724 -26.79 -3.53 -3.10
CA GLY A 724 -27.10 -3.81 -1.70
C GLY A 724 -27.94 -5.07 -1.44
N GLU A 725 -28.25 -5.88 -2.46
CA GLU A 725 -28.87 -7.19 -2.28
C GLU A 725 -27.84 -8.26 -1.85
N SER A 726 -28.31 -9.48 -1.54
CA SER A 726 -27.42 -10.59 -1.22
C SER A 726 -26.48 -10.91 -2.38
N ALA A 727 -25.18 -11.07 -2.11
CA ALA A 727 -24.21 -11.51 -3.11
C ALA A 727 -24.51 -12.92 -3.67
N GLY A 728 -25.30 -13.73 -2.97
CA GLY A 728 -25.82 -15.00 -3.49
C GLY A 728 -26.70 -14.82 -4.73
N PHE A 729 -27.29 -13.64 -4.92
CA PHE A 729 -28.12 -13.28 -6.07
C PHE A 729 -27.32 -12.64 -7.21
N ASN A 730 -25.98 -12.59 -7.12
CA ASN A 730 -25.16 -12.13 -8.23
C ASN A 730 -25.31 -13.06 -9.44
N THR A 731 -25.39 -12.47 -10.64
CA THR A 731 -25.47 -13.23 -11.89
C THR A 731 -24.22 -14.08 -12.04
N ARG A 732 -24.40 -15.41 -12.03
CA ARG A 732 -23.31 -16.38 -11.95
C ARG A 732 -22.69 -16.66 -13.32
N ASP A 733 -23.51 -16.95 -14.32
CA ASP A 733 -23.05 -17.28 -15.67
C ASP A 733 -23.78 -16.41 -16.69
N PHE A 734 -23.04 -15.73 -17.56
CA PHE A 734 -23.61 -14.93 -18.65
C PHE A 734 -22.63 -14.73 -19.80
N ASP A 735 -23.17 -14.45 -20.98
CA ASP A 735 -22.41 -14.08 -22.18
C ASP A 735 -22.63 -12.59 -22.51
N LEU A 736 -21.54 -11.92 -22.88
CA LEU A 736 -21.58 -10.57 -23.43
C LEU A 736 -21.44 -10.64 -24.94
N ARG A 737 -22.39 -10.01 -25.64
CA ARG A 737 -22.50 -10.07 -27.09
C ARG A 737 -22.65 -8.68 -27.69
N THR A 738 -22.09 -8.52 -28.87
CA THR A 738 -22.15 -7.29 -29.66
C THR A 738 -22.87 -7.52 -30.97
N SER A 739 -23.55 -6.50 -31.46
CA SER A 739 -24.18 -6.49 -32.78
C SER A 739 -24.15 -5.10 -33.40
N VAL A 740 -24.11 -5.02 -34.73
CA VAL A 740 -24.19 -3.76 -35.48
C VAL A 740 -25.61 -3.51 -36.01
N ASP A 741 -26.31 -4.60 -36.36
CA ASP A 741 -27.65 -4.61 -36.97
C ASP A 741 -28.78 -4.90 -35.95
N GLY A 742 -28.43 -5.41 -34.76
CA GLY A 742 -29.36 -5.81 -33.71
C GLY A 742 -29.92 -7.23 -33.90
N THR A 743 -29.52 -7.93 -34.97
CA THR A 743 -29.99 -9.27 -35.35
C THR A 743 -28.89 -10.33 -35.32
N THR A 744 -27.69 -9.99 -35.79
CA THR A 744 -26.53 -10.89 -35.82
C THR A 744 -25.63 -10.60 -34.62
N TRP A 745 -25.41 -11.61 -33.77
CA TRP A 745 -24.73 -11.43 -32.49
C TRP A 745 -23.41 -12.21 -32.43
N THR A 746 -22.35 -11.53 -31.99
CA THR A 746 -21.03 -12.12 -31.73
C THR A 746 -20.74 -12.07 -30.25
N THR A 747 -20.32 -13.18 -29.65
CA THR A 747 -19.89 -13.23 -28.25
C THR A 747 -18.50 -12.63 -28.12
N VAL A 748 -18.34 -11.61 -27.27
CA VAL A 748 -17.07 -10.89 -27.04
C VAL A 748 -16.45 -11.20 -25.68
N ALA A 749 -17.24 -11.69 -24.73
CA ALA A 749 -16.75 -12.21 -23.46
C ALA A 749 -17.75 -13.19 -22.85
N GLN A 750 -17.23 -14.13 -22.05
CA GLN A 750 -18.03 -15.11 -21.31
C GLN A 750 -17.61 -15.06 -19.85
N VAL A 751 -18.58 -14.98 -18.95
CA VAL A 751 -18.37 -15.00 -17.51
C VAL A 751 -19.07 -16.22 -16.94
N ARG A 752 -18.35 -16.99 -16.13
CA ARG A 752 -18.82 -18.24 -15.51
C ARG A 752 -18.41 -18.29 -14.05
N GLY A 753 -19.26 -18.88 -13.20
CA GLY A 753 -19.03 -19.07 -11.78
C GLY A 753 -18.90 -17.77 -10.99
N ASN A 754 -19.45 -16.66 -11.50
CA ASN A 754 -19.29 -15.37 -10.87
C ASN A 754 -19.92 -15.31 -9.48
N THR A 755 -19.14 -14.80 -8.53
CA THR A 755 -19.57 -14.47 -7.17
C THR A 755 -19.38 -12.98 -6.85
N ALA A 756 -18.72 -12.22 -7.72
CA ALA A 756 -18.41 -10.82 -7.52
C ALA A 756 -19.63 -9.91 -7.75
N ASN A 757 -19.71 -8.83 -6.96
CA ASN A 757 -20.75 -7.81 -7.07
C ASN A 757 -20.61 -6.99 -8.37
N VAL A 758 -19.41 -6.90 -8.93
CA VAL A 758 -19.13 -6.21 -10.20
C VAL A 758 -18.20 -7.07 -11.03
N THR A 759 -18.50 -7.23 -12.32
CA THR A 759 -17.62 -7.91 -13.28
C THR A 759 -17.23 -6.95 -14.38
N THR A 760 -15.94 -6.90 -14.72
CA THR A 760 -15.41 -6.12 -15.84
C THR A 760 -14.85 -7.07 -16.88
N SER A 761 -15.28 -6.90 -18.13
CA SER A 761 -14.78 -7.65 -19.28
C SER A 761 -14.11 -6.70 -20.25
N THR A 762 -12.83 -6.92 -20.54
CA THR A 762 -12.04 -6.19 -21.53
C THR A 762 -11.78 -7.08 -22.73
N PHE A 763 -11.93 -6.53 -23.93
CA PHE A 763 -11.70 -7.20 -25.21
C PHE A 763 -11.13 -6.19 -26.21
N GLY A 764 -10.56 -6.67 -27.32
CA GLY A 764 -10.08 -5.78 -28.38
C GLY A 764 -11.20 -4.86 -28.89
N PRO A 765 -10.91 -3.65 -29.42
CA PRO A 765 -11.96 -2.73 -29.86
C PRO A 765 -12.91 -3.38 -30.87
N VAL A 766 -14.20 -3.46 -30.51
CA VAL A 766 -15.27 -3.94 -31.40
C VAL A 766 -16.20 -2.80 -31.74
N THR A 767 -16.34 -2.50 -33.03
CA THR A 767 -17.36 -1.55 -33.50
C THR A 767 -18.74 -2.18 -33.37
N THR A 768 -19.59 -1.61 -32.51
CA THR A 768 -20.92 -2.13 -32.21
C THR A 768 -21.92 -1.00 -31.97
N ARG A 769 -23.19 -1.24 -32.30
CA ARG A 769 -24.30 -0.38 -31.91
C ARG A 769 -25.08 -0.97 -30.74
N TYR A 770 -25.19 -2.30 -30.68
CA TYR A 770 -25.97 -2.99 -29.68
C TYR A 770 -25.10 -3.89 -28.81
N LEU A 771 -25.24 -3.72 -27.50
CA LEU A 771 -24.66 -4.62 -26.50
C LEU A 771 -25.76 -5.48 -25.90
N ARG A 772 -25.45 -6.75 -25.63
CA ARG A 772 -26.38 -7.68 -25.02
C ARG A 772 -25.70 -8.54 -23.98
N LEU A 773 -26.37 -8.70 -22.85
CA LEU A 773 -26.03 -9.61 -21.77
C LEU A 773 -27.05 -10.75 -21.78
N ASP A 774 -26.59 -11.96 -22.04
CA ASP A 774 -27.38 -13.19 -22.06
C ASP A 774 -27.09 -13.98 -20.77
N VAL A 775 -28.03 -14.00 -19.83
CA VAL A 775 -27.87 -14.73 -18.56
C VAL A 775 -28.15 -16.20 -18.76
N ILE A 776 -27.18 -17.03 -18.36
CA ILE A 776 -27.26 -18.49 -18.41
C ILE A 776 -27.67 -19.01 -17.03
N THR A 777 -26.94 -18.60 -15.99
CA THR A 777 -27.21 -18.99 -14.60
C THR A 777 -27.39 -17.73 -13.75
N PRO A 778 -28.62 -17.43 -13.28
CA PRO A 778 -28.96 -16.13 -12.71
C PRO A 778 -28.43 -15.91 -11.30
N THR A 779 -28.23 -16.95 -10.50
CA THR A 779 -27.72 -16.81 -9.13
C THR A 779 -26.85 -18.00 -8.74
N SER A 780 -26.13 -17.91 -7.61
CA SER A 780 -25.46 -19.07 -6.99
C SER A 780 -26.34 -19.79 -5.96
N THR A 781 -27.64 -19.52 -5.98
CA THR A 781 -28.64 -20.09 -5.06
C THR A 781 -29.76 -20.79 -5.84
N SER A 782 -30.83 -21.20 -5.17
CA SER A 782 -32.04 -21.70 -5.83
C SER A 782 -32.90 -20.60 -6.47
N ASP A 783 -32.58 -19.32 -6.24
CA ASP A 783 -33.28 -18.19 -6.84
C ASP A 783 -33.03 -18.11 -8.36
N GLN A 784 -34.11 -17.91 -9.12
CA GLN A 784 -34.09 -17.95 -10.59
C GLN A 784 -34.13 -16.58 -11.27
N ALA A 785 -34.10 -15.48 -10.51
CA ALA A 785 -34.18 -14.14 -11.05
C ALA A 785 -32.79 -13.59 -11.42
N ALA A 786 -32.61 -13.19 -12.67
CA ALA A 786 -31.47 -12.37 -13.09
C ALA A 786 -31.65 -10.96 -12.53
N ARG A 787 -30.58 -10.35 -12.00
CA ARG A 787 -30.61 -9.01 -11.38
C ARG A 787 -29.37 -8.23 -11.80
N ILE A 788 -29.56 -7.17 -12.58
CA ILE A 788 -28.48 -6.29 -13.05
C ILE A 788 -28.81 -4.85 -12.64
N TYR A 789 -27.94 -4.29 -11.82
CA TYR A 789 -28.05 -2.91 -11.36
C TYR A 789 -27.46 -1.93 -12.36
N GLU A 790 -26.37 -2.27 -13.05
CA GLU A 790 -25.81 -1.46 -14.14
C GLU A 790 -25.13 -2.33 -15.19
N PHE A 791 -25.23 -1.89 -16.44
CA PHE A 791 -24.64 -2.48 -17.63
C PHE A 791 -23.95 -1.38 -18.45
N GLU A 792 -22.68 -1.15 -18.12
CA GLU A 792 -21.88 -0.02 -18.60
C GLU A 792 -21.01 -0.43 -19.78
N ALA A 793 -20.78 0.50 -20.70
CA ALA A 793 -19.95 0.30 -21.88
C ALA A 793 -18.93 1.43 -22.04
N TYR A 794 -17.69 1.10 -22.37
CA TYR A 794 -16.61 2.07 -22.50
C TYR A 794 -15.83 1.87 -23.79
N ALA A 795 -15.38 2.99 -24.37
CA ALA A 795 -14.44 2.97 -25.47
C ALA A 795 -13.15 2.24 -25.07
N ALA A 796 -12.51 1.61 -26.06
CA ALA A 796 -11.30 0.82 -25.91
C ALA A 796 -10.04 1.65 -25.64
#